data_AF-A0A3N5SFS1-F1
#
_entry.id   AF-A0A3N5SFS1-F1
#
_cell.length_a   1.000
_cell.length_b   1.000
_cell.length_c   1.000
_cell.angle_alpha   90.00
_cell.angle_beta   90.00
_cell.angle_gamma   90.00
#
_symmetry.space_group_name_H-M   'P 1'
#
loop_
_entity.id
_entity.type
_entity.pdbx_description
1 polymer ?
#
loop_
_entity_poly.entity_id
_entity_poly.type
_entity_poly.pdbx_seq_one_letter_code
_entity_poly.pdbx_strand_id
1 'polypeptide(L)'
;MIEVSDGMGNVPSMSDTGLYGDEFNTYYKNLVASKTNALADIGISTIGIGFGIPEGEEEQIYALAEVANTRGKESTSDSLYAMHQEDAATGKGLPYLATNKDQLMNIFRTIMNSVKGAVFFGSAPAATTSTDLGDMVVLASFNAGNWTGEIEAIAKDSTTGKWNASLWKASENMPATRNVWTVDASNNLTAYTTTTLAGDNYLCKNIGDIVHSTPMVVAAPPFFYAFDSYSSFKRNLSVTNPREKMAYVGSNDGLLHAFSLETGQERWAFLPKSLQAKLNEAANGTSYDPCSTSYCHRYLLDGSPQVADVYGVFGGASKWRTMLVVGQRGGGTAYTALDVTRGESFGAGADQAKFLWELTDAELGESWSEAAIERVSYPGGGTGAAAWGVFVSSGYHENDNLQYNKEGYLYGVEAASGNGLWSDGTNAIKKIKLISETGTLNYTGNTTALFQAGEIVRGGTSGAYAVMDACISSGTFGQMFLSGVQGTFVNAEALIGSLGATAVANGTLTQVAGAQKNNALSSPVTGNFNASDHVEDCIYVGDLYGTMYRVDSIGKGQTPSASKLFKFNPYPSGPDERPIRGKASIAYNEGSSGLWVYYGTGRYETAADKVNNQQQYFFGLKDAATPRATPYSVADLTTLEARFTAATIGGKAMTVRTINGSNTSANPWAMKLFAGQSGWGGPATSGGSERVFTKPLVVGGIVFFTTFIPDSDICTGSGDTYVFALDYKTGMPPTSPVFDLNGDGKFTDADKVLVNGSLVMPIGVYVGRGQGSAPVLFKDTLFITTSTPQTGSVGSGNVTGLNALLVNIPQKKIRVESWKHN
;
A
#
# COMPACT_ATOMS: atom_id res chain seq x y z
N MET A 1 -32.31 19.31 7.59
CA MET A 1 -33.76 19.44 7.36
C MET A 1 -33.99 20.81 6.74
N ILE A 2 -34.65 20.89 5.59
CA ILE A 2 -35.11 22.17 5.06
C ILE A 2 -36.42 22.46 5.79
N GLU A 3 -36.34 23.29 6.82
CA GLU A 3 -37.54 23.79 7.48
C GLU A 3 -38.07 24.95 6.65
N VAL A 4 -39.18 24.73 5.95
CA VAL A 4 -39.84 25.77 5.17
C VAL A 4 -40.62 26.64 6.15
N SER A 5 -39.95 27.66 6.67
CA SER A 5 -40.58 28.67 7.51
C SER A 5 -40.62 30.04 6.84
N ASP A 6 -41.62 30.82 7.20
CA ASP A 6 -41.83 32.22 6.79
C ASP A 6 -40.80 33.20 7.40
N GLY A 7 -39.52 32.82 7.53
CA GLY A 7 -38.52 33.67 8.18
C GLY A 7 -38.78 33.98 9.66
N MET A 8 -39.88 33.50 10.26
CA MET A 8 -40.21 33.59 11.69
C MET A 8 -40.27 32.24 12.40
N GLY A 9 -39.96 31.13 11.70
CA GLY A 9 -39.90 29.79 12.30
C GLY A 9 -41.22 29.03 12.35
N ASN A 10 -42.29 29.51 11.70
CA ASN A 10 -43.56 28.78 11.57
C ASN A 10 -43.65 28.09 10.21
N VAL A 11 -44.21 26.87 10.15
CA VAL A 11 -44.66 26.27 8.88
C VAL A 11 -45.85 27.10 8.40
N PRO A 12 -45.77 27.83 7.28
CA PRO A 12 -46.82 28.76 6.91
C PRO A 12 -48.10 27.97 6.64
N SER A 13 -49.16 28.33 7.35
CA SER A 13 -50.47 27.72 7.18
C SER A 13 -51.18 28.30 5.96
N MET A 14 -52.24 27.66 5.47
CA MET A 14 -53.08 28.21 4.38
C MET A 14 -53.58 29.64 4.68
N SER A 15 -53.69 30.01 5.97
CA SER A 15 -54.05 31.37 6.41
C SER A 15 -52.93 32.41 6.27
N ASP A 16 -51.66 32.01 6.17
CA ASP A 16 -50.53 32.95 6.16
C ASP A 16 -50.12 33.41 4.75
N THR A 17 -50.42 32.62 3.72
CA THR A 17 -50.03 32.92 2.31
C THR A 17 -51.19 33.46 1.46
N GLY A 18 -52.44 33.17 1.85
CA GLY A 18 -53.64 33.56 1.09
C GLY A 18 -53.85 32.79 -0.22
N LEU A 19 -53.06 31.74 -0.48
CA LEU A 19 -53.10 30.92 -1.70
C LEU A 19 -53.89 29.62 -1.46
N TYR A 20 -54.64 29.15 -2.46
CA TYR A 20 -55.42 27.89 -2.41
C TYR A 20 -55.10 27.00 -3.62
N GLY A 21 -55.16 25.68 -3.44
CA GLY A 21 -55.04 24.69 -4.52
C GLY A 21 -53.70 24.76 -5.26
N ASP A 22 -53.75 24.81 -6.60
CA ASP A 22 -52.57 24.72 -7.47
C ASP A 22 -51.57 25.88 -7.28
N GLU A 23 -52.05 27.07 -6.90
CA GLU A 23 -51.19 28.23 -6.64
C GLU A 23 -50.36 28.06 -5.37
N PHE A 24 -50.94 27.42 -4.35
CA PHE A 24 -50.24 27.06 -3.11
C PHE A 24 -49.14 26.03 -3.41
N ASN A 25 -49.47 24.94 -4.12
CA ASN A 25 -48.50 23.91 -4.48
C ASN A 25 -47.36 24.45 -5.35
N THR A 26 -47.67 25.31 -6.32
CA THR A 26 -46.67 25.95 -7.19
C THR A 26 -45.71 26.83 -6.40
N TYR A 27 -46.21 27.60 -5.42
CA TYR A 27 -45.37 28.45 -4.57
C TYR A 27 -44.35 27.63 -3.77
N TYR A 28 -44.78 26.58 -3.08
CA TYR A 28 -43.88 25.71 -2.30
C TYR A 28 -42.94 24.91 -3.19
N LYS A 29 -43.39 24.44 -4.35
CA LYS A 29 -42.52 23.78 -5.34
C LYS A 29 -41.37 24.69 -5.76
N ASN A 30 -41.67 25.96 -6.08
CA ASN A 30 -40.65 26.96 -6.45
C ASN A 30 -39.73 27.30 -5.29
N LEU A 31 -40.25 27.37 -4.07
CA LEU A 31 -39.46 27.63 -2.87
C LEU A 31 -38.49 26.49 -2.57
N VAL A 32 -38.96 25.23 -2.62
CA VAL A 32 -38.12 24.04 -2.49
C VAL A 32 -37.04 24.03 -3.58
N ALA A 33 -37.41 24.26 -4.85
CA ALA A 33 -36.43 24.33 -5.93
C ALA A 33 -35.36 25.43 -5.71
N SER A 34 -35.76 26.62 -5.25
CA SER A 34 -34.84 27.72 -4.96
C SER A 34 -33.86 27.37 -3.84
N LYS A 35 -34.34 26.79 -2.73
CA LYS A 35 -33.50 26.38 -1.60
C LYS A 35 -32.56 25.23 -1.99
N THR A 36 -33.05 24.29 -2.79
CA THR A 36 -32.24 23.19 -3.31
C THR A 36 -31.13 23.67 -4.23
N ASN A 37 -31.41 24.64 -5.11
CA ASN A 37 -30.37 25.28 -5.93
C ASN A 37 -29.33 25.99 -5.06
N ALA A 38 -29.74 26.73 -4.02
CA ALA A 38 -28.81 27.41 -3.12
C ALA A 38 -27.91 26.44 -2.34
N LEU A 39 -28.42 25.28 -1.93
CA LEU A 39 -27.62 24.21 -1.33
C LEU A 39 -26.63 23.61 -2.34
N ALA A 40 -27.08 23.37 -3.56
CA ALA A 40 -26.22 22.86 -4.62
C ALA A 40 -25.11 23.85 -5.01
N ASP A 41 -25.37 25.17 -4.96
CA ASP A 41 -24.35 26.21 -5.24
C ASP A 41 -23.21 26.23 -4.21
N ILE A 42 -23.45 25.76 -2.99
CA ILE A 42 -22.43 25.59 -1.94
C ILE A 42 -21.89 24.14 -1.87
N GLY A 43 -22.16 23.33 -2.89
CA GLY A 43 -21.66 21.96 -3.01
C GLY A 43 -22.38 20.91 -2.15
N ILE A 44 -23.57 21.23 -1.62
CA ILE A 44 -24.36 20.28 -0.81
C ILE A 44 -25.36 19.54 -1.70
N SER A 45 -25.29 18.21 -1.66
CA SER A 45 -26.24 17.33 -2.33
C SER A 45 -27.51 17.11 -1.53
N THR A 46 -28.67 17.10 -2.18
CA THR A 46 -29.97 16.88 -1.53
C THR A 46 -30.66 15.65 -2.12
N ILE A 47 -31.35 14.88 -1.26
CA ILE A 47 -32.06 13.66 -1.64
C ILE A 47 -33.49 13.76 -1.12
N GLY A 48 -34.47 13.56 -2.00
CA GLY A 48 -35.89 13.54 -1.62
C GLY A 48 -36.31 12.20 -1.03
N ILE A 49 -36.81 12.20 0.21
CA ILE A 49 -37.41 11.03 0.88
C ILE A 49 -38.79 11.40 1.41
N GLY A 50 -39.83 10.78 0.85
CA GLY A 50 -41.22 10.96 1.26
C GLY A 50 -41.68 9.78 2.10
N PHE A 51 -42.36 10.05 3.21
CA PHE A 51 -42.93 9.01 4.06
C PHE A 51 -44.40 9.29 4.34
N GLY A 52 -45.27 8.35 3.95
CA GLY A 52 -46.72 8.46 4.16
C GLY A 52 -47.39 9.60 3.38
N ILE A 53 -46.80 10.03 2.26
CA ILE A 53 -47.36 11.09 1.41
C ILE A 53 -48.49 10.46 0.55
N PRO A 54 -49.71 11.04 0.55
CA PRO A 54 -50.80 10.59 -0.32
C PRO A 54 -50.48 10.81 -1.80
N GLU A 55 -50.92 9.87 -2.65
CA GLU A 55 -50.74 9.94 -4.11
C GLU A 55 -51.35 11.23 -4.68
N GLY A 56 -50.53 12.01 -5.39
CA GLY A 56 -50.88 13.32 -5.93
C GLY A 56 -50.44 14.54 -5.09
N GLU A 57 -49.89 14.34 -3.89
CA GLU A 57 -49.33 15.42 -3.04
C GLU A 57 -47.79 15.44 -3.01
N GLU A 58 -47.15 14.56 -3.77
CA GLU A 58 -45.70 14.44 -3.85
C GLU A 58 -44.97 15.56 -4.63
N GLU A 59 -45.66 16.45 -5.34
CA GLU A 59 -45.03 17.39 -6.31
C GLU A 59 -43.87 18.22 -5.76
N GLN A 60 -43.94 18.60 -4.47
CA GLN A 60 -42.89 19.37 -3.80
C GLN A 60 -41.61 18.56 -3.61
N ILE A 61 -41.73 17.24 -3.37
CA ILE A 61 -40.58 16.36 -3.20
C ILE A 61 -39.92 16.02 -4.53
N TYR A 62 -40.68 16.05 -5.62
CA TYR A 62 -40.16 15.89 -6.97
C TYR A 62 -39.28 17.08 -7.37
N ALA A 63 -39.51 18.27 -6.83
CA ALA A 63 -38.66 19.44 -7.08
C ALA A 63 -37.20 19.22 -6.61
N LEU A 64 -36.98 18.44 -5.54
CA LEU A 64 -35.63 18.07 -5.08
C LEU A 64 -34.90 17.24 -6.16
N ALA A 65 -35.57 16.22 -6.68
CA ALA A 65 -35.02 15.36 -7.73
C ALA A 65 -34.91 16.09 -9.08
N GLU A 66 -35.83 16.99 -9.40
CA GLU A 66 -35.86 17.78 -10.65
C GLU A 66 -34.67 18.75 -10.77
N VAL A 67 -34.28 19.40 -9.66
CA VAL A 67 -33.06 20.23 -9.62
C VAL A 67 -31.81 19.36 -9.84
N ALA A 68 -31.73 18.18 -9.21
CA ALA A 68 -30.63 17.23 -9.42
C ALA A 68 -30.57 16.71 -10.86
N ASN A 69 -31.72 16.40 -11.47
CA ASN A 69 -31.83 15.97 -12.87
C ASN A 69 -31.38 17.05 -13.86
N THR A 70 -31.66 18.32 -13.54
CA THR A 70 -31.30 19.45 -14.41
C THR A 70 -29.80 19.73 -14.34
N ARG A 71 -29.23 19.78 -13.13
CA ARG A 71 -27.78 20.00 -12.92
C ARG A 71 -26.93 18.81 -13.38
N GLY A 72 -27.39 17.57 -13.14
CA GLY A 72 -26.70 16.36 -13.57
C GLY A 72 -26.62 16.17 -15.10
N LYS A 73 -27.45 16.88 -15.88
CA LYS A 73 -27.38 16.88 -17.35
C LYS A 73 -26.41 17.91 -17.93
N GLU A 74 -25.94 18.86 -17.12
CA GLU A 74 -24.96 19.88 -17.56
C GLU A 74 -23.51 19.39 -17.43
N SER A 75 -23.25 18.31 -16.66
CA SER A 75 -21.95 17.64 -16.64
C SER A 75 -22.08 16.14 -16.32
N THR A 76 -21.53 15.28 -17.18
CA THR A 76 -21.38 13.83 -16.94
C THR A 76 -20.43 13.50 -15.78
N SER A 77 -19.85 14.51 -15.12
CA SER A 77 -18.95 14.37 -13.96
C SER A 77 -19.65 14.57 -12.62
N ASP A 78 -20.96 14.85 -12.60
CA ASP A 78 -21.69 15.13 -11.36
C ASP A 78 -22.33 13.87 -10.78
N SER A 79 -21.77 13.38 -9.67
CA SER A 79 -22.24 12.19 -8.95
C SER A 79 -23.61 12.36 -8.29
N LEU A 80 -24.16 13.58 -8.29
CA LEU A 80 -25.48 13.95 -7.79
C LEU A 80 -26.64 13.18 -8.44
N TYR A 81 -26.54 12.89 -9.75
CA TYR A 81 -27.58 12.19 -10.52
C TYR A 81 -27.78 10.74 -10.05
N ALA A 82 -26.69 10.07 -9.63
CA ALA A 82 -26.68 8.65 -9.28
C ALA A 82 -27.30 8.31 -7.90
N MET A 83 -27.78 9.31 -7.15
CA MET A 83 -28.28 9.12 -5.79
C MET A 83 -29.81 9.00 -5.70
N HIS A 84 -30.53 9.28 -6.78
CA HIS A 84 -31.99 9.18 -6.88
C HIS A 84 -32.41 7.89 -7.60
N GLN A 85 -33.61 7.39 -7.33
CA GLN A 85 -34.14 6.22 -8.03
C GLN A 85 -34.47 6.60 -9.48
N GLU A 86 -33.98 5.87 -10.47
CA GLU A 86 -34.26 6.21 -11.87
C GLU A 86 -35.59 5.61 -12.36
N ASP A 87 -36.38 6.44 -13.03
CA ASP A 87 -37.52 5.99 -13.81
C ASP A 87 -37.06 5.24 -15.06
N ALA A 88 -37.39 3.94 -15.14
CA ALA A 88 -36.90 3.06 -16.20
C ALA A 88 -37.39 3.44 -17.61
N ALA A 89 -38.45 4.25 -17.74
CA ALA A 89 -39.00 4.65 -19.03
C ALA A 89 -38.43 5.99 -19.53
N THR A 90 -38.09 6.90 -18.62
CA THR A 90 -37.71 8.28 -18.94
C THR A 90 -36.27 8.63 -18.62
N GLY A 91 -35.56 7.78 -17.86
CA GLY A 91 -34.19 8.04 -17.43
C GLY A 91 -34.10 9.33 -16.62
N LYS A 92 -35.01 9.52 -15.66
CA LYS A 92 -35.03 10.67 -14.75
C LYS A 92 -34.97 10.16 -13.31
N GLY A 93 -34.17 10.81 -12.47
CA GLY A 93 -34.18 10.57 -11.03
C GLY A 93 -35.50 10.99 -10.40
N LEU A 94 -36.04 10.12 -9.54
CA LEU A 94 -37.25 10.28 -8.76
C LEU A 94 -36.90 10.33 -7.27
N PRO A 95 -37.71 11.02 -6.44
CA PRO A 95 -37.58 10.92 -4.99
C PRO A 95 -37.94 9.51 -4.51
N TYR A 96 -37.40 9.12 -3.35
CA TYR A 96 -37.74 7.86 -2.72
C TYR A 96 -39.04 8.02 -1.92
N LEU A 97 -40.04 7.18 -2.17
CA LEU A 97 -41.32 7.21 -1.45
C LEU A 97 -41.51 5.93 -0.64
N ALA A 98 -41.86 6.07 0.63
CA ALA A 98 -42.24 4.97 1.51
C ALA A 98 -43.65 5.15 2.07
N THR A 99 -44.42 4.07 2.06
CA THR A 99 -45.77 4.02 2.65
C THR A 99 -45.77 3.32 4.01
N ASN A 100 -44.69 2.62 4.35
CA ASN A 100 -44.54 1.90 5.62
C ASN A 100 -43.10 1.92 6.14
N LYS A 101 -42.94 1.60 7.42
CA LYS A 101 -41.67 1.67 8.14
C LYS A 101 -40.56 0.85 7.46
N ASP A 102 -40.87 -0.34 6.96
CA ASP A 102 -39.86 -1.22 6.38
C ASP A 102 -39.36 -0.68 5.03
N GLN A 103 -40.25 -0.12 4.21
CA GLN A 103 -39.88 0.61 3.00
C GLN A 103 -39.00 1.83 3.33
N LEU A 104 -39.35 2.61 4.36
CA LEU A 104 -38.55 3.76 4.78
C LEU A 104 -37.14 3.35 5.22
N MET A 105 -37.04 2.28 6.01
CA MET A 105 -35.76 1.73 6.45
C MET A 105 -34.92 1.21 5.27
N ASN A 106 -35.54 0.56 4.29
CA ASN A 106 -34.85 0.11 3.09
C ASN A 106 -34.38 1.27 2.21
N ILE A 107 -35.18 2.34 2.07
CA ILE A 107 -34.78 3.57 1.37
C ILE A 107 -33.57 4.21 2.04
N PHE A 108 -33.60 4.41 3.36
CA PHE A 108 -32.44 4.96 4.08
C PHE A 108 -31.20 4.08 3.92
N ARG A 109 -31.35 2.75 3.91
CA ARG A 109 -30.24 1.83 3.64
C ARG A 109 -29.70 1.99 2.22
N THR A 110 -30.57 2.02 1.20
CA THR A 110 -30.18 2.25 -0.20
C THR A 110 -29.43 3.56 -0.34
N ILE A 111 -29.96 4.65 0.21
CA ILE A 111 -29.32 5.96 0.19
C ILE A 111 -27.97 5.92 0.90
N MET A 112 -27.90 5.37 2.11
CA MET A 112 -26.63 5.28 2.85
C MET A 112 -25.61 4.38 2.13
N ASN A 113 -26.04 3.33 1.43
CA ASN A 113 -25.17 2.49 0.62
C ASN A 113 -24.71 3.20 -0.66
N SER A 114 -25.56 3.97 -1.32
CA SER A 114 -25.16 4.82 -2.47
C SER A 114 -24.23 5.96 -2.04
N VAL A 115 -24.47 6.57 -0.87
CA VAL A 115 -23.57 7.55 -0.24
C VAL A 115 -22.23 6.87 0.08
N LYS A 116 -22.22 5.69 0.72
CA LYS A 116 -20.99 4.93 0.95
C LYS A 116 -20.27 4.62 -0.36
N GLY A 117 -20.99 4.22 -1.41
CA GLY A 117 -20.47 4.00 -2.76
C GLY A 117 -19.79 5.21 -3.38
N ALA A 118 -20.27 6.42 -3.06
CA ALA A 118 -19.69 7.69 -3.50
C ALA A 118 -18.62 8.27 -2.55
N VAL A 119 -18.58 7.81 -1.29
CA VAL A 119 -17.76 8.38 -0.19
C VAL A 119 -16.64 7.43 0.28
N PHE A 120 -16.61 6.18 -0.19
CA PHE A 120 -15.50 5.27 0.08
C PHE A 120 -14.36 5.47 -0.93
N PHE A 121 -13.34 6.18 -0.48
CA PHE A 121 -12.10 6.42 -1.19
C PHE A 121 -11.08 5.36 -0.75
N GLY A 122 -11.24 4.13 -1.25
CA GLY A 122 -10.27 3.04 -1.01
C GLY A 122 -8.98 3.26 -1.81
N SER A 123 -7.94 2.50 -1.51
CA SER A 123 -6.72 2.51 -2.32
C SER A 123 -7.00 2.08 -3.75
N ALA A 124 -6.17 2.55 -4.69
CA ALA A 124 -6.18 2.04 -6.04
C ALA A 124 -5.09 0.98 -6.20
N PRO A 125 -5.42 -0.29 -6.54
CA PRO A 125 -4.42 -1.30 -6.84
C PRO A 125 -3.66 -0.89 -8.11
N ALA A 126 -2.36 -1.16 -8.15
CA ALA A 126 -1.56 -0.82 -9.32
C ALA A 126 -2.06 -1.59 -10.55
N ALA A 127 -1.92 -0.98 -11.72
CA ALA A 127 -2.17 -1.67 -12.97
C ALA A 127 -1.08 -2.72 -13.22
N THR A 128 -1.43 -3.85 -13.81
CA THR A 128 -0.45 -4.84 -14.29
C THR A 128 -0.49 -4.92 -15.81
N THR A 129 0.65 -5.09 -16.44
CA THR A 129 0.76 -5.06 -17.90
C THR A 129 1.28 -6.37 -18.47
N SER A 130 0.85 -6.73 -19.67
CA SER A 130 1.36 -7.88 -20.42
C SER A 130 1.48 -7.54 -21.90
N THR A 131 2.46 -8.14 -22.58
CA THR A 131 2.58 -8.17 -24.05
C THR A 131 2.19 -9.53 -24.63
N ASP A 132 1.85 -10.51 -23.80
CA ASP A 132 1.75 -11.91 -24.22
C ASP A 132 0.58 -12.18 -25.17
N LEU A 133 -0.43 -11.31 -25.16
CA LEU A 133 -1.62 -11.35 -26.03
C LEU A 133 -1.81 -10.01 -26.77
N GLY A 134 -0.71 -9.31 -27.02
CA GLY A 134 -0.72 -7.89 -27.41
C GLY A 134 -0.57 -6.98 -26.20
N ASP A 135 -0.59 -5.67 -26.45
CA ASP A 135 -0.43 -4.66 -25.40
C ASP A 135 -1.70 -4.59 -24.53
N MET A 136 -1.59 -5.14 -23.32
CA MET A 136 -2.70 -5.28 -22.38
C MET A 136 -2.34 -4.65 -21.04
N VAL A 137 -3.32 -3.97 -20.45
CA VAL A 137 -3.31 -3.51 -19.06
C VAL A 137 -4.46 -4.20 -18.32
N VAL A 138 -4.16 -4.83 -17.19
CA VAL A 138 -5.11 -5.48 -16.29
C VAL A 138 -5.29 -4.59 -15.07
N LEU A 139 -6.52 -4.20 -14.82
CA LEU A 139 -6.94 -3.33 -13.71
C LEU A 139 -7.79 -4.14 -12.73
N ALA A 140 -7.59 -3.87 -11.44
CA ALA A 140 -8.54 -4.25 -10.42
C ALA A 140 -9.27 -3.02 -9.91
N SER A 141 -10.55 -3.18 -9.57
CA SER A 141 -11.36 -2.14 -8.97
C SER A 141 -12.40 -2.73 -8.03
N PHE A 142 -13.07 -1.86 -7.28
CA PHE A 142 -14.15 -2.24 -6.39
C PHE A 142 -15.28 -1.21 -6.40
N ASN A 143 -16.46 -1.67 -5.99
CA ASN A 143 -17.63 -0.83 -5.77
C ASN A 143 -17.96 -0.81 -4.28
N ALA A 144 -17.85 0.36 -3.64
CA ALA A 144 -18.06 0.49 -2.21
C ALA A 144 -19.53 0.50 -1.77
N GLY A 145 -20.47 0.60 -2.72
CA GLY A 145 -21.90 0.57 -2.42
C GLY A 145 -22.41 -0.84 -2.13
N ASN A 146 -21.81 -1.86 -2.76
CA ASN A 146 -22.18 -3.26 -2.61
C ASN A 146 -20.99 -4.19 -2.29
N TRP A 147 -19.77 -3.68 -2.21
CA TRP A 147 -18.54 -4.44 -1.93
C TRP A 147 -18.31 -5.57 -2.93
N THR A 148 -18.48 -5.30 -4.22
CA THR A 148 -18.09 -6.18 -5.33
C THR A 148 -16.81 -5.71 -5.96
N GLY A 149 -15.99 -6.64 -6.46
CA GLY A 149 -14.78 -6.35 -7.22
C GLY A 149 -14.97 -6.55 -8.72
N GLU A 150 -14.03 -6.03 -9.49
CA GLU A 150 -13.91 -6.27 -10.93
C GLU A 150 -12.44 -6.42 -11.31
N ILE A 151 -12.16 -7.31 -12.26
CA ILE A 151 -10.92 -7.29 -13.03
C ILE A 151 -11.28 -7.02 -14.49
N GLU A 152 -10.64 -5.99 -15.04
CA GLU A 152 -10.80 -5.62 -16.44
C GLU A 152 -9.45 -5.65 -17.14
N ALA A 153 -9.37 -6.37 -18.25
CA ALA A 153 -8.27 -6.21 -19.20
C ALA A 153 -8.66 -5.19 -20.27
N ILE A 154 -7.77 -4.25 -20.54
CA ILE A 154 -7.94 -3.22 -21.54
C ILE A 154 -6.74 -3.16 -22.47
N ALA A 155 -6.95 -2.59 -23.65
CA ALA A 155 -5.93 -2.24 -24.62
C ALA A 155 -6.02 -0.76 -25.00
N LYS A 156 -5.04 -0.33 -25.81
CA LYS A 156 -5.05 0.96 -26.46
C LYS A 156 -6.10 0.97 -27.59
N ASP A 157 -7.05 1.87 -27.52
CA ASP A 157 -8.00 2.13 -28.59
C ASP A 157 -7.26 2.64 -29.83
N SER A 158 -7.49 1.99 -30.97
CA SER A 158 -6.76 2.23 -32.22
C SER A 158 -7.09 3.57 -32.87
N THR A 159 -8.21 4.20 -32.51
CA THR A 159 -8.69 5.47 -33.08
C THR A 159 -8.26 6.66 -32.23
N THR A 160 -8.39 6.54 -30.91
CA THR A 160 -8.13 7.62 -29.96
C THR A 160 -6.73 7.56 -29.34
N GLY A 161 -6.07 6.39 -29.40
CA GLY A 161 -4.79 6.16 -28.76
C GLY A 161 -4.85 6.10 -27.23
N LYS A 162 -6.04 5.98 -26.63
CA LYS A 162 -6.24 5.95 -25.18
C LYS A 162 -6.39 4.51 -24.67
N TRP A 163 -6.06 4.28 -23.40
CA TRP A 163 -6.22 2.99 -22.73
C TRP A 163 -7.65 2.87 -22.19
N ASN A 164 -8.60 2.56 -23.08
CA ASN A 164 -10.03 2.44 -22.75
C ASN A 164 -10.77 1.38 -23.58
N ALA A 165 -10.07 0.63 -24.44
CA ALA A 165 -10.68 -0.47 -25.18
C ALA A 165 -10.76 -1.71 -24.29
N SER A 166 -11.94 -2.01 -23.76
CA SER A 166 -12.18 -3.21 -22.94
C SER A 166 -11.98 -4.48 -23.78
N LEU A 167 -11.12 -5.39 -23.31
CA LEU A 167 -10.91 -6.71 -23.90
C LEU A 167 -11.81 -7.75 -23.26
N TRP A 168 -11.88 -7.75 -21.92
CA TRP A 168 -12.79 -8.57 -21.14
C TRP A 168 -12.92 -8.02 -19.73
N LYS A 169 -14.06 -8.34 -19.09
CA LYS A 169 -14.31 -8.14 -17.66
C LYS A 169 -14.57 -9.47 -16.99
N ALA A 170 -13.99 -9.67 -15.82
CA ALA A 170 -14.11 -10.92 -15.09
C ALA A 170 -15.57 -11.16 -14.67
N SER A 171 -16.29 -10.11 -14.26
CA SER A 171 -17.70 -10.20 -13.89
C SER A 171 -18.62 -10.71 -15.01
N GLU A 172 -18.27 -10.45 -16.27
CA GLU A 172 -19.00 -10.88 -17.47
C GLU A 172 -18.64 -12.32 -17.89
N ASN A 173 -17.51 -12.86 -17.42
CA ASN A 173 -16.94 -14.14 -17.84
C ASN A 173 -16.88 -15.19 -16.71
N MET A 174 -17.55 -14.94 -15.58
CA MET A 174 -17.60 -15.90 -14.47
C MET A 174 -18.23 -17.23 -14.91
N PRO A 175 -17.65 -18.39 -14.55
CA PRO A 175 -18.23 -19.69 -14.86
C PRO A 175 -19.49 -19.94 -14.02
N ALA A 176 -20.49 -20.59 -14.62
CA ALA A 176 -21.73 -20.97 -13.94
C ALA A 176 -21.51 -21.94 -12.75
N THR A 177 -20.44 -22.73 -12.80
CA THR A 177 -19.98 -23.56 -11.68
C THR A 177 -18.52 -23.21 -11.41
N ARG A 178 -18.24 -22.66 -10.23
CA ARG A 178 -16.91 -22.23 -9.82
C ARG A 178 -16.12 -23.38 -9.22
N ASN A 179 -14.83 -23.47 -9.55
CA ASN A 179 -13.91 -24.45 -9.00
C ASN A 179 -13.14 -23.82 -7.82
N VAL A 180 -13.70 -23.93 -6.63
CA VAL A 180 -13.11 -23.32 -5.42
C VAL A 180 -12.44 -24.40 -4.57
N TRP A 181 -11.26 -24.10 -4.02
CA TRP A 181 -10.42 -25.05 -3.28
C TRP A 181 -9.97 -24.46 -1.94
N THR A 182 -9.74 -25.32 -0.95
CA THR A 182 -9.14 -24.97 0.36
C THR A 182 -8.31 -26.14 0.87
N VAL A 183 -7.70 -26.01 2.04
CA VAL A 183 -7.01 -27.13 2.70
C VAL A 183 -7.60 -27.40 4.08
N ASP A 184 -7.58 -28.68 4.47
CA ASP A 184 -7.99 -29.08 5.82
C ASP A 184 -6.93 -28.71 6.87
N ALA A 185 -7.22 -29.03 8.15
CA ALA A 185 -6.30 -28.77 9.25
C ALA A 185 -4.93 -29.48 9.11
N SER A 186 -4.87 -30.57 8.33
CA SER A 186 -3.66 -31.35 8.02
C SER A 186 -2.98 -30.91 6.72
N ASN A 187 -3.42 -29.80 6.11
CA ASN A 187 -2.96 -29.28 4.82
C ASN A 187 -3.29 -30.17 3.61
N ASN A 188 -4.25 -31.08 3.71
CA ASN A 188 -4.72 -31.82 2.54
C ASN A 188 -5.67 -30.95 1.73
N LEU A 189 -5.52 -31.00 0.41
CA LEU A 189 -6.38 -30.28 -0.52
C LEU A 189 -7.83 -30.82 -0.46
N THR A 190 -8.78 -29.90 -0.34
CA THR A 190 -10.22 -30.20 -0.32
C THR A 190 -10.98 -29.24 -1.23
N ALA A 191 -12.00 -29.74 -1.93
CA ALA A 191 -12.89 -28.88 -2.71
C ALA A 191 -13.74 -28.04 -1.76
N TYR A 192 -13.89 -26.76 -2.06
CA TYR A 192 -14.74 -25.85 -1.33
C TYR A 192 -16.19 -26.08 -1.77
N THR A 193 -17.00 -26.60 -0.87
CA THR A 193 -18.42 -26.94 -1.04
C THR A 193 -19.25 -26.40 0.12
N THR A 194 -20.56 -26.29 -0.08
CA THR A 194 -21.55 -25.95 0.97
C THR A 194 -21.57 -26.95 2.14
N THR A 195 -20.96 -28.14 1.97
CA THR A 195 -20.79 -29.13 3.04
C THR A 195 -19.49 -28.99 3.81
N THR A 196 -18.43 -28.49 3.19
CA THR A 196 -17.18 -28.16 3.91
C THR A 196 -17.34 -26.95 4.82
N LEU A 197 -18.37 -26.11 4.59
CA LEU A 197 -18.73 -24.98 5.44
C LEU A 197 -20.24 -24.81 5.52
N ALA A 198 -20.79 -24.94 6.72
CA ALA A 198 -22.21 -24.69 6.95
C ALA A 198 -22.54 -23.20 6.71
N GLY A 199 -23.44 -22.90 5.76
CA GLY A 199 -23.93 -21.55 5.46
C GLY A 199 -23.12 -20.82 4.38
N ASP A 200 -23.27 -21.25 3.12
CA ASP A 200 -22.65 -20.64 1.93
C ASP A 200 -23.20 -19.23 1.67
N ASN A 201 -22.65 -18.27 2.41
CA ASN A 201 -22.96 -16.85 2.33
C ASN A 201 -21.81 -16.05 1.72
N TYR A 202 -20.88 -16.69 0.99
CA TYR A 202 -19.65 -16.00 0.50
C TYR A 202 -19.45 -16.09 -1.02
N LEU A 203 -20.04 -17.07 -1.70
CA LEU A 203 -20.02 -17.17 -3.16
C LEU A 203 -21.18 -16.45 -3.87
N CYS A 204 -21.99 -15.68 -3.15
CA CYS A 204 -23.12 -14.95 -3.73
C CYS A 204 -22.71 -13.75 -4.61
N LYS A 205 -21.47 -13.29 -4.47
CA LYS A 205 -20.87 -12.30 -5.37
C LYS A 205 -19.98 -13.02 -6.36
N ASN A 206 -19.96 -12.52 -7.59
CA ASN A 206 -19.02 -12.98 -8.62
C ASN A 206 -17.58 -12.85 -8.11
N ILE A 207 -17.23 -11.67 -7.58
CA ILE A 207 -15.93 -11.35 -6.98
C ILE A 207 -16.17 -10.40 -5.81
N GLY A 208 -15.54 -10.66 -4.66
CA GLY A 208 -15.44 -9.70 -3.56
C GLY A 208 -14.69 -8.43 -3.97
N ASP A 209 -14.85 -7.34 -3.23
CA ASP A 209 -14.11 -6.10 -3.52
C ASP A 209 -12.59 -6.31 -3.49
N ILE A 210 -11.90 -5.64 -4.42
CA ILE A 210 -10.44 -5.64 -4.53
C ILE A 210 -9.95 -4.24 -4.20
N VAL A 211 -9.54 -4.02 -2.96
CA VAL A 211 -9.15 -2.68 -2.47
C VAL A 211 -7.65 -2.46 -2.64
N HIS A 212 -6.81 -3.38 -2.16
CA HIS A 212 -5.36 -3.20 -2.19
C HIS A 212 -4.62 -4.19 -3.10
N SER A 213 -5.24 -5.29 -3.51
CA SER A 213 -4.58 -6.35 -4.27
C SER A 213 -4.34 -5.94 -5.73
N THR A 214 -3.08 -5.83 -6.11
CA THR A 214 -2.65 -5.69 -7.51
C THR A 214 -2.71 -7.05 -8.19
N PRO A 215 -3.41 -7.21 -9.33
CA PRO A 215 -3.40 -8.46 -10.10
C PRO A 215 -1.97 -8.84 -10.52
N MET A 216 -1.59 -10.11 -10.40
CA MET A 216 -0.28 -10.61 -10.84
C MET A 216 -0.43 -11.50 -12.06
N VAL A 217 0.24 -11.15 -13.15
CA VAL A 217 0.24 -11.94 -14.39
C VAL A 217 1.35 -12.98 -14.36
N VAL A 218 0.99 -14.23 -14.65
CA VAL A 218 1.91 -15.35 -14.83
C VAL A 218 1.74 -15.90 -16.24
N ALA A 219 2.69 -15.55 -17.10
CA ALA A 219 2.73 -15.93 -18.51
C ALA A 219 4.01 -16.72 -18.81
N ALA A 220 4.65 -16.59 -19.97
CA ALA A 220 5.91 -17.28 -20.23
C ALA A 220 6.97 -16.95 -19.14
N PRO A 221 7.78 -17.92 -18.66
CA PRO A 221 8.84 -17.64 -17.69
C PRO A 221 9.75 -16.50 -18.18
N PRO A 222 9.82 -15.37 -17.47
CA PRO A 222 10.36 -14.13 -18.04
C PRO A 222 11.88 -14.12 -18.04
N PHE A 223 12.52 -14.87 -17.15
CA PHE A 223 13.94 -14.73 -16.88
C PHE A 223 14.84 -15.48 -17.87
N PHE A 224 16.16 -15.28 -17.76
CA PHE A 224 17.17 -15.97 -18.58
C PHE A 224 18.28 -16.53 -17.68
N TYR A 225 17.91 -17.26 -16.63
CA TYR A 225 18.88 -17.83 -15.70
C TYR A 225 19.77 -18.85 -16.40
N ALA A 226 21.08 -18.75 -16.15
CA ALA A 226 22.11 -19.60 -16.76
C ALA A 226 22.43 -20.87 -15.94
N PHE A 227 21.68 -21.13 -14.87
CA PHE A 227 21.93 -22.22 -13.92
C PHE A 227 20.72 -23.15 -13.78
N ASP A 228 20.93 -24.29 -13.11
CA ASP A 228 19.92 -25.31 -12.80
C ASP A 228 19.04 -25.72 -14.00
N SER A 229 19.59 -25.65 -15.22
CA SER A 229 18.87 -25.96 -16.47
C SER A 229 17.58 -25.15 -16.69
N TYR A 230 17.50 -23.91 -16.20
CA TYR A 230 16.31 -23.05 -16.35
C TYR A 230 15.87 -22.85 -17.80
N SER A 231 16.80 -22.86 -18.76
CA SER A 231 16.48 -22.80 -20.19
C SER A 231 15.54 -23.91 -20.66
N SER A 232 15.62 -25.10 -20.06
CA SER A 232 14.71 -26.22 -20.33
C SER A 232 13.33 -25.98 -19.74
N PHE A 233 13.26 -25.44 -18.51
CA PHE A 233 12.00 -25.04 -17.86
C PHE A 233 11.27 -23.95 -18.66
N LYS A 234 12.00 -22.88 -19.04
CA LYS A 234 11.48 -21.82 -19.89
C LYS A 234 10.99 -22.34 -21.24
N ARG A 235 11.82 -23.12 -21.96
CA ARG A 235 11.43 -23.72 -23.24
C ARG A 235 10.17 -24.59 -23.12
N ASN A 236 10.05 -25.35 -22.03
CA ASN A 236 8.86 -26.16 -21.78
C ASN A 236 7.61 -25.29 -21.69
N LEU A 237 7.60 -24.31 -20.79
CA LEU A 237 6.42 -23.49 -20.50
C LEU A 237 6.15 -22.37 -21.52
N SER A 238 7.09 -22.09 -22.42
CA SER A 238 6.92 -21.09 -23.48
C SER A 238 6.64 -21.69 -24.86
N VAL A 239 7.16 -22.89 -25.17
CA VAL A 239 7.18 -23.41 -26.55
C VAL A 239 6.69 -24.85 -26.65
N THR A 240 7.30 -25.79 -25.92
CA THR A 240 7.03 -27.22 -26.18
C THR A 240 5.79 -27.75 -25.48
N ASN A 241 5.40 -27.15 -24.37
CA ASN A 241 4.15 -27.38 -23.66
C ASN A 241 3.73 -26.07 -22.97
N PRO A 242 3.31 -25.05 -23.73
CA PRO A 242 3.07 -23.73 -23.19
C PRO A 242 2.02 -23.77 -22.09
N ARG A 243 2.27 -23.05 -20.98
CA ARG A 243 1.26 -22.88 -19.93
C ARG A 243 0.23 -21.84 -20.31
N GLU A 244 -0.98 -21.96 -19.78
CA GLU A 244 -1.97 -20.91 -19.89
C GLU A 244 -1.49 -19.64 -19.17
N LYS A 245 -1.79 -18.48 -19.75
CA LYS A 245 -1.45 -17.18 -19.17
C LYS A 245 -2.53 -16.80 -18.17
N MET A 246 -2.14 -16.59 -16.92
CA MET A 246 -3.07 -16.40 -15.81
C MET A 246 -2.89 -15.04 -15.16
N ALA A 247 -3.98 -14.44 -14.67
CA ALA A 247 -3.97 -13.31 -13.76
C ALA A 247 -4.48 -13.78 -12.38
N TYR A 248 -3.71 -13.48 -11.32
CA TYR A 248 -4.06 -13.83 -9.94
C TYR A 248 -4.35 -12.59 -9.13
N VAL A 249 -5.40 -12.62 -8.30
CA VAL A 249 -5.74 -11.49 -7.42
C VAL A 249 -6.34 -12.00 -6.12
N GLY A 250 -6.03 -11.35 -5.00
CA GLY A 250 -6.74 -11.55 -3.74
C GLY A 250 -7.97 -10.65 -3.70
N SER A 251 -9.11 -11.17 -3.22
CA SER A 251 -10.30 -10.35 -2.98
C SER A 251 -10.86 -10.50 -1.56
N ASN A 252 -11.65 -9.53 -1.14
CA ASN A 252 -12.29 -9.50 0.18
C ASN A 252 -13.54 -10.39 0.28
N ASP A 253 -13.74 -11.34 -0.65
CA ASP A 253 -14.51 -12.56 -0.39
C ASP A 253 -13.67 -13.68 0.27
N GLY A 254 -12.37 -13.41 0.49
CA GLY A 254 -11.41 -14.31 1.12
C GLY A 254 -10.69 -15.24 0.14
N LEU A 255 -10.98 -15.13 -1.16
CA LEU A 255 -10.43 -16.01 -2.17
C LEU A 255 -9.27 -15.36 -2.93
N LEU A 256 -8.29 -16.20 -3.28
CA LEU A 256 -7.35 -15.93 -4.35
C LEU A 256 -7.98 -16.43 -5.64
N HIS A 257 -8.30 -15.53 -6.56
CA HIS A 257 -8.89 -15.85 -7.85
C HIS A 257 -7.80 -16.05 -8.91
N ALA A 258 -8.03 -16.99 -9.83
CA ALA A 258 -7.16 -17.25 -10.98
C ALA A 258 -7.95 -17.12 -12.28
N PHE A 259 -7.71 -16.05 -13.04
CA PHE A 259 -8.38 -15.76 -14.30
C PHE A 259 -7.50 -16.09 -15.50
N SER A 260 -8.08 -16.66 -16.54
CA SER A 260 -7.44 -16.79 -17.85
C SER A 260 -7.24 -15.40 -18.45
N LEU A 261 -6.01 -15.04 -18.77
CA LEU A 261 -5.69 -13.74 -19.38
C LEU A 261 -6.30 -13.61 -20.80
N GLU A 262 -6.58 -14.73 -21.45
CA GLU A 262 -7.12 -14.77 -22.81
C GLU A 262 -8.63 -14.59 -22.87
N THR A 263 -9.36 -15.14 -21.89
CA THR A 263 -10.82 -15.17 -21.91
C THR A 263 -11.49 -14.38 -20.79
N GLY A 264 -10.74 -13.95 -19.77
CA GLY A 264 -11.30 -13.35 -18.55
C GLY A 264 -12.05 -14.35 -17.65
N GLN A 265 -12.13 -15.63 -18.04
CA GLN A 265 -12.85 -16.65 -17.26
C GLN A 265 -12.02 -17.09 -16.05
N GLU A 266 -12.67 -17.22 -14.88
CA GLU A 266 -12.06 -17.81 -13.69
C GLU A 266 -11.83 -19.33 -13.90
N ARG A 267 -10.57 -19.77 -13.78
CA ARG A 267 -10.20 -21.19 -13.83
C ARG A 267 -10.42 -21.88 -12.50
N TRP A 268 -10.04 -21.21 -11.41
CA TRP A 268 -10.22 -21.67 -10.05
C TRP A 268 -10.07 -20.52 -9.06
N ALA A 269 -10.51 -20.75 -7.83
CA ALA A 269 -10.23 -19.89 -6.70
C ALA A 269 -9.73 -20.71 -5.50
N PHE A 270 -8.92 -20.10 -4.64
CA PHE A 270 -8.34 -20.76 -3.47
C PHE A 270 -8.62 -19.96 -2.19
N LEU A 271 -9.15 -20.62 -1.16
CA LEU A 271 -9.34 -20.07 0.16
C LEU A 271 -8.20 -20.50 1.10
N PRO A 272 -7.39 -19.56 1.61
CA PRO A 272 -6.49 -19.80 2.72
C PRO A 272 -7.24 -20.33 3.96
N LYS A 273 -6.76 -21.43 4.55
CA LYS A 273 -7.41 -22.05 5.71
C LYS A 273 -7.47 -21.11 6.91
N SER A 274 -6.52 -20.18 7.06
CA SER A 274 -6.52 -19.24 8.18
C SER A 274 -7.66 -18.23 8.13
N LEU A 275 -8.25 -17.98 6.95
CA LEU A 275 -9.43 -17.13 6.80
C LEU A 275 -10.74 -17.86 7.12
N GLN A 276 -10.69 -19.17 7.29
CA GLN A 276 -11.89 -19.98 7.45
C GLN A 276 -12.74 -19.57 8.66
N ALA A 277 -12.09 -19.27 9.78
CA ALA A 277 -12.77 -18.84 11.00
C ALA A 277 -13.47 -17.49 10.79
N LYS A 278 -12.84 -16.55 10.09
CA LYS A 278 -13.43 -15.23 9.78
C LYS A 278 -14.62 -15.34 8.84
N LEU A 279 -14.57 -16.25 7.88
CA LEU A 279 -15.72 -16.57 7.02
C LEU A 279 -16.88 -17.20 7.81
N ASN A 280 -16.63 -18.01 8.83
CA ASN A 280 -17.73 -18.57 9.60
C ASN A 280 -18.53 -17.50 10.37
N GLU A 281 -18.01 -16.27 10.49
CA GLU A 281 -18.68 -15.17 11.17
C GLU A 281 -19.90 -14.62 10.42
N ALA A 282 -20.14 -14.92 9.13
CA ALA A 282 -21.41 -14.55 8.47
C ALA A 282 -22.63 -15.10 9.20
N ALA A 283 -22.49 -16.26 9.86
CA ALA A 283 -23.56 -16.84 10.66
C ALA A 283 -23.93 -15.99 11.89
N ASN A 284 -23.10 -15.02 12.28
CA ASN A 284 -23.35 -14.13 13.41
C ASN A 284 -24.36 -13.02 13.10
N GLY A 285 -24.74 -12.82 11.84
CA GLY A 285 -25.83 -11.93 11.44
C GLY A 285 -25.59 -11.16 10.14
N THR A 286 -26.60 -10.40 9.73
CA THR A 286 -26.65 -9.68 8.44
C THR A 286 -25.57 -8.60 8.25
N SER A 287 -24.88 -8.17 9.32
CA SER A 287 -23.76 -7.24 9.23
C SER A 287 -22.43 -7.93 8.88
N TYR A 288 -22.34 -9.24 9.07
CA TYR A 288 -21.17 -10.07 8.82
C TYR A 288 -21.28 -10.89 7.53
N ASP A 289 -22.50 -11.01 7.00
CA ASP A 289 -22.82 -11.70 5.77
C ASP A 289 -22.58 -10.78 4.55
N PRO A 290 -21.60 -11.07 3.67
CA PRO A 290 -21.31 -10.23 2.51
C PRO A 290 -22.40 -10.26 1.42
N CYS A 291 -23.36 -11.19 1.50
CA CYS A 291 -24.54 -11.21 0.63
C CYS A 291 -25.64 -10.25 1.09
N SER A 292 -25.57 -9.79 2.33
CA SER A 292 -26.58 -8.91 2.91
C SER A 292 -26.34 -7.46 2.51
N THR A 293 -27.42 -6.73 2.24
CA THR A 293 -27.40 -5.28 2.02
C THR A 293 -27.00 -4.46 3.26
N SER A 294 -26.94 -5.11 4.43
CA SER A 294 -26.47 -4.53 5.70
C SER A 294 -25.02 -4.91 6.03
N TYR A 295 -24.29 -5.57 5.11
CA TYR A 295 -22.90 -5.95 5.30
C TYR A 295 -22.05 -4.73 5.68
N CYS A 296 -21.34 -4.86 6.80
CA CYS A 296 -20.25 -3.96 7.13
C CYS A 296 -18.98 -4.57 6.56
N HIS A 297 -18.26 -3.82 5.73
CA HIS A 297 -17.06 -4.32 5.07
C HIS A 297 -16.04 -4.86 6.06
N ARG A 298 -15.40 -5.95 5.65
CA ARG A 298 -14.29 -6.60 6.36
C ARG A 298 -13.24 -6.97 5.35
N TYR A 299 -11.99 -6.74 5.72
CA TYR A 299 -10.86 -7.24 4.96
C TYR A 299 -10.72 -8.76 5.17
N LEU A 300 -10.43 -9.49 4.08
CA LEU A 300 -10.16 -10.92 4.09
C LEU A 300 -8.85 -11.24 3.34
N LEU A 301 -8.89 -11.56 2.05
CA LEU A 301 -7.66 -11.77 1.27
C LEU A 301 -7.34 -10.56 0.42
N ASP A 302 -6.72 -9.55 1.03
CA ASP A 302 -6.55 -8.23 0.39
C ASP A 302 -5.11 -7.97 -0.11
N GLY A 303 -4.18 -8.90 0.11
CA GLY A 303 -2.78 -8.76 -0.29
C GLY A 303 -2.54 -8.94 -1.78
N SER A 304 -1.55 -8.23 -2.31
CA SER A 304 -1.08 -8.41 -3.70
C SER A 304 -0.25 -9.70 -3.81
N PRO A 305 -0.62 -10.67 -4.64
CA PRO A 305 0.19 -11.87 -4.86
C PRO A 305 1.57 -11.52 -5.43
N GLN A 306 2.61 -12.14 -4.87
CA GLN A 306 3.99 -12.05 -5.32
C GLN A 306 4.40 -13.35 -5.98
N VAL A 307 5.01 -13.29 -7.17
CA VAL A 307 5.39 -14.48 -7.93
C VAL A 307 6.88 -14.50 -8.24
N ALA A 308 7.48 -15.68 -8.18
CA ALA A 308 8.84 -15.92 -8.69
C ALA A 308 9.00 -17.35 -9.21
N ASP A 309 9.91 -17.52 -10.16
CA ASP A 309 10.42 -18.85 -10.49
C ASP A 309 11.49 -19.24 -9.48
N VAL A 310 11.30 -20.39 -8.82
CA VAL A 310 12.15 -20.89 -7.73
C VAL A 310 12.66 -22.29 -8.04
N TYR A 311 13.89 -22.59 -7.64
CA TYR A 311 14.48 -23.92 -7.76
C TYR A 311 14.60 -24.57 -6.38
N GLY A 312 14.05 -25.77 -6.21
CA GLY A 312 14.06 -26.43 -4.91
C GLY A 312 13.53 -27.86 -4.97
N VAL A 313 13.49 -28.51 -3.82
CA VAL A 313 12.97 -29.89 -3.70
C VAL A 313 11.45 -29.85 -3.58
N PHE A 314 10.76 -30.14 -4.68
CA PHE A 314 9.30 -30.16 -4.75
C PHE A 314 8.82 -31.60 -5.02
N GLY A 315 8.06 -32.17 -4.09
CA GLY A 315 7.58 -33.56 -4.20
C GLY A 315 8.73 -34.58 -4.30
N GLY A 316 9.82 -34.36 -3.56
CA GLY A 316 10.96 -35.28 -3.47
C GLY A 316 12.05 -35.12 -4.54
N ALA A 317 11.90 -34.19 -5.50
CA ALA A 317 12.90 -33.95 -6.54
C ALA A 317 13.22 -32.47 -6.71
N SER A 318 14.49 -32.16 -7.00
CA SER A 318 14.93 -30.81 -7.35
C SER A 318 14.43 -30.40 -8.72
N LYS A 319 13.66 -29.32 -8.79
CA LYS A 319 13.12 -28.78 -10.05
C LYS A 319 12.73 -27.32 -9.92
N TRP A 320 12.61 -26.68 -11.08
CA TRP A 320 12.03 -25.35 -11.21
C TRP A 320 10.52 -25.39 -11.03
N ARG A 321 10.00 -24.43 -10.27
CA ARG A 321 8.59 -24.14 -10.10
C ARG A 321 8.34 -22.64 -10.18
N THR A 322 7.10 -22.24 -10.43
CA THR A 322 6.64 -20.87 -10.33
C THR A 322 5.80 -20.80 -9.08
N MET A 323 6.30 -20.08 -8.08
CA MET A 323 5.67 -19.95 -6.78
C MET A 323 4.89 -18.65 -6.71
N LEU A 324 3.72 -18.69 -6.09
CA LEU A 324 2.93 -17.53 -5.71
C LEU A 324 2.84 -17.46 -4.18
N VAL A 325 3.11 -16.29 -3.60
CA VAL A 325 2.93 -16.01 -2.18
C VAL A 325 1.96 -14.85 -2.03
N VAL A 326 0.95 -14.99 -1.19
CA VAL A 326 -0.06 -13.95 -0.93
C VAL A 326 -0.32 -13.80 0.56
N GLY A 327 -0.37 -12.55 1.01
CA GLY A 327 -0.78 -12.17 2.37
C GLY A 327 -2.25 -11.76 2.42
N GLN A 328 -2.79 -11.66 3.62
CA GLN A 328 -4.16 -11.26 3.94
C GLN A 328 -4.29 -9.77 4.31
N ARG A 329 -3.19 -9.04 4.50
CA ARG A 329 -3.17 -7.65 5.00
C ARG A 329 -4.02 -7.51 6.27
N GLY A 330 -4.89 -6.50 6.37
CA GLY A 330 -5.84 -6.31 7.47
C GLY A 330 -6.86 -7.44 7.63
N GLY A 331 -6.93 -8.38 6.67
CA GLY A 331 -7.78 -9.55 6.77
C GLY A 331 -7.19 -10.72 7.55
N GLY A 332 -5.89 -10.72 7.90
CA GLY A 332 -5.35 -11.77 8.76
C GLY A 332 -3.83 -11.88 8.83
N THR A 333 -3.40 -12.84 9.65
CA THR A 333 -2.02 -12.95 10.16
C THR A 333 -1.18 -14.03 9.50
N ALA A 334 -1.51 -14.39 8.26
CA ALA A 334 -0.85 -15.48 7.54
C ALA A 334 -0.44 -15.11 6.10
N TYR A 335 0.58 -15.80 5.62
CA TYR A 335 0.95 -15.83 4.20
C TYR A 335 0.75 -17.24 3.64
N THR A 336 0.09 -17.34 2.49
CA THR A 336 -0.11 -18.61 1.78
C THR A 336 0.82 -18.69 0.58
N ALA A 337 1.42 -19.86 0.39
CA ALA A 337 2.24 -20.19 -0.77
C ALA A 337 1.61 -21.29 -1.63
N LEU A 338 1.59 -21.06 -2.94
CA LEU A 338 1.08 -21.99 -3.95
C LEU A 338 2.15 -22.24 -5.03
N ASP A 339 2.19 -23.45 -5.58
CA ASP A 339 2.85 -23.74 -6.85
C ASP A 339 1.83 -23.44 -7.95
N VAL A 340 2.15 -22.46 -8.81
CA VAL A 340 1.36 -22.02 -9.96
C VAL A 340 2.18 -22.19 -11.25
N THR A 341 3.11 -23.15 -11.30
CA THR A 341 3.83 -23.48 -12.54
C THR A 341 2.88 -23.68 -13.71
N ARG A 342 1.73 -24.31 -13.45
CA ARG A 342 0.62 -24.51 -14.37
C ARG A 342 -0.67 -24.09 -13.69
N GLY A 343 -1.21 -22.97 -14.15
CA GLY A 343 -2.32 -22.27 -13.53
C GLY A 343 -3.69 -22.62 -14.12
N GLU A 344 -3.75 -23.42 -15.18
CA GLU A 344 -4.98 -23.78 -15.89
C GLU A 344 -5.97 -24.60 -15.04
N SER A 345 -5.49 -25.27 -14.00
CA SER A 345 -6.32 -26.01 -13.05
C SER A 345 -5.64 -26.12 -11.68
N PHE A 346 -6.43 -26.41 -10.65
CA PHE A 346 -5.95 -26.62 -9.28
C PHE A 346 -6.28 -28.04 -8.83
N GLY A 347 -5.33 -28.70 -8.16
CA GLY A 347 -5.52 -30.10 -7.76
C GLY A 347 -4.27 -30.80 -7.23
N ALA A 348 -4.41 -32.09 -6.93
CA ALA A 348 -3.31 -32.94 -6.46
C ALA A 348 -2.48 -33.54 -7.61
N GLY A 349 -2.86 -33.31 -8.87
CA GLY A 349 -2.14 -33.81 -10.05
C GLY A 349 -0.70 -33.28 -10.14
N ALA A 350 0.16 -33.99 -10.88
CA ALA A 350 1.57 -33.65 -11.00
C ALA A 350 1.81 -32.22 -11.55
N ASP A 351 0.96 -31.83 -12.51
CA ASP A 351 1.04 -30.63 -13.34
C ASP A 351 -0.06 -29.60 -13.05
N GLN A 352 -0.74 -29.70 -11.92
CA GLN A 352 -1.77 -28.71 -11.51
C GLN A 352 -1.20 -27.72 -10.50
N ALA A 353 -1.83 -26.55 -10.41
CA ALA A 353 -1.60 -25.63 -9.31
C ALA A 353 -1.96 -26.32 -7.99
N LYS A 354 -1.17 -26.08 -6.94
CA LYS A 354 -1.38 -26.73 -5.65
C LYS A 354 -0.85 -25.91 -4.48
N PHE A 355 -1.41 -26.19 -3.31
CA PHE A 355 -0.94 -25.65 -2.05
C PHE A 355 0.46 -26.16 -1.69
N LEU A 356 1.32 -25.25 -1.22
CA LEU A 356 2.65 -25.59 -0.71
C LEU A 356 2.68 -25.54 0.81
N TRP A 357 2.43 -24.35 1.38
CA TRP A 357 2.47 -24.10 2.81
C TRP A 357 1.74 -22.81 3.16
N GLU A 358 1.44 -22.64 4.44
CA GLU A 358 0.92 -21.39 5.01
C GLU A 358 1.82 -21.03 6.20
N LEU A 359 2.37 -19.82 6.17
CA LEU A 359 3.21 -19.29 7.24
C LEU A 359 2.33 -18.62 8.29
N THR A 360 2.36 -19.19 9.50
CA THR A 360 1.75 -18.64 10.70
C THR A 360 2.77 -18.61 11.85
N ASP A 361 2.66 -17.63 12.73
CA ASP A 361 3.51 -17.50 13.92
C ASP A 361 2.87 -16.55 14.93
N ALA A 362 3.13 -16.73 16.23
CA ALA A 362 2.53 -15.89 17.28
C ALA A 362 2.93 -14.41 17.18
N GLU A 363 4.12 -14.10 16.64
CA GLU A 363 4.57 -12.72 16.43
C GLU A 363 4.15 -12.16 15.06
N LEU A 364 3.62 -13.03 14.18
CA LEU A 364 3.10 -12.60 12.88
C LEU A 364 1.75 -11.95 13.11
N GLY A 365 1.63 -10.73 12.63
CA GLY A 365 0.40 -9.96 12.64
C GLY A 365 -0.16 -9.81 11.24
N GLU A 366 -1.02 -8.82 11.06
CA GLU A 366 -1.63 -8.46 9.78
C GLU A 366 -0.57 -8.38 8.67
N SER A 367 -0.80 -9.10 7.59
CA SER A 367 0.21 -9.42 6.59
C SER A 367 0.33 -8.32 5.52
N TRP A 368 0.69 -7.11 5.99
CA TRP A 368 0.81 -5.90 5.15
C TRP A 368 2.04 -5.89 4.24
N SER A 369 3.05 -6.71 4.52
CA SER A 369 4.27 -6.74 3.70
C SER A 369 4.08 -7.57 2.44
N GLU A 370 4.58 -7.06 1.32
CA GLU A 370 4.76 -7.85 0.10
C GLU A 370 6.00 -8.74 0.25
N ALA A 371 5.84 -10.03 -0.01
CA ALA A 371 6.93 -10.99 0.05
C ALA A 371 8.06 -10.67 -0.95
N ALA A 372 9.31 -10.84 -0.54
CA ALA A 372 10.45 -10.95 -1.43
C ALA A 372 10.83 -12.43 -1.60
N ILE A 373 10.85 -12.94 -2.84
CA ILE A 373 11.13 -14.35 -3.14
C ILE A 373 12.45 -14.43 -3.90
N GLU A 374 13.51 -14.85 -3.23
CA GLU A 374 14.87 -14.58 -3.68
C GLU A 374 15.80 -15.78 -3.55
N ARG A 375 16.79 -15.84 -4.47
CA ARG A 375 17.86 -16.83 -4.43
C ARG A 375 18.94 -16.33 -3.50
N VAL A 376 19.32 -17.12 -2.52
CA VAL A 376 20.31 -16.77 -1.49
C VAL A 376 21.38 -17.85 -1.39
N SER A 377 22.52 -17.51 -0.79
CA SER A 377 23.60 -18.47 -0.56
C SER A 377 23.16 -19.64 0.32
N TYR A 378 23.75 -20.82 0.13
CA TYR A 378 23.59 -21.97 1.03
C TYR A 378 24.97 -22.60 1.32
N PRO A 379 25.76 -22.01 2.24
CA PRO A 379 27.13 -22.46 2.50
C PRO A 379 27.24 -23.94 2.91
N GLY A 380 26.26 -24.45 3.66
CA GLY A 380 26.20 -25.85 4.07
C GLY A 380 26.01 -26.85 2.91
N GLY A 381 25.57 -26.38 1.73
CA GLY A 381 25.46 -27.19 0.51
C GLY A 381 26.76 -27.28 -0.28
N GLY A 382 27.85 -26.63 0.17
CA GLY A 382 29.13 -26.56 -0.52
C GLY A 382 29.34 -25.24 -1.27
N THR A 383 30.53 -25.09 -1.87
CA THR A 383 30.93 -23.88 -2.58
C THR A 383 29.98 -23.55 -3.74
N GLY A 384 29.39 -22.35 -3.72
CA GLY A 384 28.47 -21.89 -4.77
C GLY A 384 27.05 -22.47 -4.68
N ALA A 385 26.75 -23.27 -3.65
CA ALA A 385 25.40 -23.75 -3.43
C ALA A 385 24.46 -22.59 -3.02
N ALA A 386 23.21 -22.72 -3.42
CA ALA A 386 22.18 -21.72 -3.18
C ALA A 386 20.84 -22.37 -2.79
N ALA A 387 19.97 -21.58 -2.19
CA ALA A 387 18.61 -21.92 -1.86
C ALA A 387 17.68 -20.77 -2.27
N TRP A 388 16.37 -21.03 -2.29
CA TRP A 388 15.37 -19.98 -2.49
C TRP A 388 14.63 -19.72 -1.18
N GLY A 389 14.55 -18.45 -0.80
CA GLY A 389 13.91 -17.98 0.42
C GLY A 389 12.74 -17.06 0.12
N VAL A 390 11.77 -17.03 1.04
CA VAL A 390 10.68 -16.06 1.08
C VAL A 390 10.85 -15.20 2.33
N PHE A 391 10.88 -13.88 2.13
CA PHE A 391 11.06 -12.89 3.18
C PHE A 391 9.81 -12.01 3.31
N VAL A 392 9.30 -11.89 4.54
CA VAL A 392 8.13 -11.07 4.90
C VAL A 392 8.37 -10.42 6.25
N SER A 393 7.58 -9.40 6.60
CA SER A 393 7.62 -8.80 7.93
C SER A 393 6.44 -9.18 8.81
N SER A 394 6.58 -8.94 10.12
CA SER A 394 5.55 -9.22 11.14
C SER A 394 4.28 -8.38 11.04
N GLY A 395 4.29 -7.27 10.30
CA GLY A 395 3.13 -6.37 10.15
C GLY A 395 2.59 -5.77 11.46
N TYR A 396 1.30 -5.39 11.46
CA TYR A 396 0.58 -4.83 12.62
C TYR A 396 -0.12 -5.92 13.44
N HIS A 397 -0.46 -5.67 14.69
CA HIS A 397 -1.24 -6.61 15.47
C HIS A 397 -2.65 -6.69 14.91
N GLU A 398 -3.24 -7.88 14.81
CA GLU A 398 -4.65 -8.07 14.40
C GLU A 398 -5.69 -7.42 15.33
N ASN A 399 -5.22 -6.85 16.45
CA ASN A 399 -6.03 -6.19 17.46
C ASN A 399 -5.31 -4.90 17.80
N ASP A 400 -5.85 -3.78 17.34
CA ASP A 400 -5.28 -2.44 17.54
C ASP A 400 -4.99 -2.14 19.01
N ASN A 401 -5.79 -2.70 19.93
CA ASN A 401 -5.58 -2.52 21.36
C ASN A 401 -4.30 -3.19 21.88
N LEU A 402 -3.69 -4.11 21.12
CA LEU A 402 -2.43 -4.78 21.47
C LEU A 402 -1.26 -4.30 20.60
N GLN A 403 -1.52 -3.47 19.60
CA GLN A 403 -0.50 -2.92 18.70
C GLN A 403 0.60 -2.17 19.47
N TYR A 404 0.24 -1.47 20.55
CA TYR A 404 1.19 -0.74 21.39
C TYR A 404 2.30 -1.61 22.00
N ASN A 405 2.14 -2.94 22.05
CA ASN A 405 3.16 -3.88 22.51
C ASN A 405 3.91 -4.60 21.39
N LYS A 406 3.46 -4.48 20.14
CA LYS A 406 4.03 -5.22 19.02
C LYS A 406 5.40 -4.66 18.63
N GLU A 407 6.34 -5.57 18.42
CA GLU A 407 7.69 -5.28 17.92
C GLU A 407 7.84 -5.73 16.45
N GLY A 408 8.85 -5.19 15.76
CA GLY A 408 9.16 -5.53 14.38
C GLY A 408 10.02 -6.79 14.24
N TYR A 409 9.52 -7.78 13.51
CA TYR A 409 10.28 -8.98 13.13
C TYR A 409 10.36 -9.13 11.62
N LEU A 410 11.51 -9.61 11.16
CA LEU A 410 11.72 -10.06 9.79
C LEU A 410 11.70 -11.59 9.76
N TYR A 411 10.94 -12.15 8.84
CA TYR A 411 10.83 -13.59 8.62
C TYR A 411 11.62 -14.01 7.37
N GLY A 412 12.19 -15.20 7.41
CA GLY A 412 12.86 -15.87 6.31
C GLY A 412 12.56 -17.37 6.33
N VAL A 413 11.87 -17.86 5.31
CA VAL A 413 11.51 -19.28 5.17
C VAL A 413 11.97 -19.85 3.84
N GLU A 414 12.24 -21.15 3.80
CA GLU A 414 12.56 -21.85 2.55
C GLU A 414 11.35 -21.86 1.60
N ALA A 415 11.55 -21.46 0.35
CA ALA A 415 10.47 -21.36 -0.64
C ALA A 415 9.73 -22.68 -0.86
N ALA A 416 10.44 -23.82 -0.90
CA ALA A 416 9.81 -25.11 -1.19
C ALA A 416 9.00 -25.70 -0.02
N SER A 417 9.36 -25.38 1.23
CA SER A 417 8.84 -26.10 2.41
C SER A 417 8.20 -25.21 3.48
N GLY A 418 8.45 -23.89 3.47
CA GLY A 418 8.00 -22.98 4.53
C GLY A 418 8.76 -23.13 5.84
N ASN A 419 9.80 -23.98 5.90
CA ASN A 419 10.65 -24.16 7.07
C ASN A 419 11.57 -22.95 7.29
N GLY A 420 12.09 -22.80 8.51
CA GLY A 420 13.03 -21.73 8.82
C GLY A 420 14.28 -21.75 7.93
N LEU A 421 14.59 -20.60 7.32
CA LEU A 421 15.71 -20.47 6.41
C LEU A 421 17.05 -20.33 7.13
N TRP A 422 17.05 -19.70 8.30
CA TRP A 422 18.25 -19.25 8.99
C TRP A 422 18.63 -20.14 10.17
N SER A 423 19.72 -19.82 10.85
CA SER A 423 20.20 -20.51 12.06
C SER A 423 20.58 -19.52 13.17
N ASP A 424 20.29 -19.84 14.42
CA ASP A 424 20.82 -19.14 15.60
C ASP A 424 22.21 -19.67 16.05
N GLY A 425 22.82 -20.53 15.22
CA GLY A 425 24.05 -21.26 15.52
C GLY A 425 23.80 -22.68 16.05
N THR A 426 22.59 -22.97 16.53
CA THR A 426 22.21 -24.28 17.07
C THR A 426 20.98 -24.85 16.37
N ASN A 427 19.95 -24.03 16.16
CA ASN A 427 18.64 -24.42 15.65
C ASN A 427 18.31 -23.64 14.38
N ALA A 428 17.52 -24.27 13.51
CA ALA A 428 16.89 -23.57 12.41
C ALA A 428 15.86 -22.56 12.93
N ILE A 429 15.93 -21.32 12.45
CA ILE A 429 15.04 -20.22 12.82
C ILE A 429 14.39 -19.63 11.57
N LYS A 430 13.16 -19.14 11.73
CA LYS A 430 12.37 -18.53 10.65
C LYS A 430 12.18 -17.02 10.80
N LYS A 431 12.66 -16.43 11.89
CA LYS A 431 12.50 -15.01 12.20
C LYS A 431 13.66 -14.45 13.00
N ILE A 432 13.89 -13.16 12.85
CA ILE A 432 14.79 -12.36 13.68
C ILE A 432 14.04 -11.11 14.15
N LYS A 433 14.38 -10.62 15.34
CA LYS A 433 13.93 -9.32 15.83
C LYS A 433 14.90 -8.25 15.35
N LEU A 434 14.41 -7.16 14.79
CA LEU A 434 15.28 -6.02 14.47
C LEU A 434 15.42 -5.18 15.74
N ILE A 435 16.66 -5.11 16.24
CA ILE A 435 16.95 -4.53 17.55
C ILE A 435 16.70 -3.02 17.53
N SER A 436 15.87 -2.64 18.46
CA SER A 436 15.92 -1.39 19.22
C SER A 436 16.91 -1.59 20.38
N GLU A 437 17.96 -0.76 20.41
CA GLU A 437 19.14 -0.69 21.30
C GLU A 437 18.90 -0.65 22.89
N THR A 438 19.87 -0.46 23.81
CA THR A 438 19.69 -0.33 25.32
C THR A 438 20.76 0.58 25.99
N GLY A 439 20.47 1.61 26.79
CA GLY A 439 21.47 2.61 27.26
C GLY A 439 22.71 2.01 27.97
N THR A 440 23.92 2.52 27.74
CA THR A 440 25.12 2.08 28.49
C THR A 440 25.60 3.16 29.45
N LEU A 441 26.05 2.73 30.63
CA LEU A 441 26.62 3.61 31.65
C LEU A 441 27.85 2.96 32.28
N ASN A 442 28.99 3.65 32.23
CA ASN A 442 30.20 3.21 32.91
C ASN A 442 30.15 3.59 34.39
N TYR A 443 30.84 2.84 35.25
CA TYR A 443 30.91 3.11 36.68
C TYR A 443 32.26 2.75 37.31
N THR A 444 32.51 3.29 38.51
CA THR A 444 33.66 3.00 39.38
C THR A 444 33.22 2.58 40.78
N GLY A 445 34.08 1.85 41.49
CA GLY A 445 33.85 1.33 42.84
C GLY A 445 32.98 0.08 42.88
N ASN A 446 33.48 -1.01 43.46
CA ASN A 446 32.62 -2.06 44.01
C ASN A 446 33.32 -2.77 45.16
N THR A 447 32.75 -2.68 46.36
CA THR A 447 33.12 -3.57 47.46
C THR A 447 31.84 -4.11 48.11
N THR A 448 31.76 -5.44 48.10
CA THR A 448 30.84 -6.36 48.80
C THR A 448 29.62 -6.92 48.06
N ALA A 449 29.07 -6.30 47.00
CA ALA A 449 27.97 -6.90 46.20
C ALA A 449 27.99 -6.50 44.70
N LEU A 450 27.86 -7.49 43.80
CA LEU A 450 27.83 -7.28 42.34
C LEU A 450 26.43 -6.87 41.86
N PHE A 451 26.38 -5.98 40.87
CA PHE A 451 25.11 -5.69 40.20
C PHE A 451 24.62 -6.92 39.43
N GLN A 452 23.31 -7.20 39.44
CA GLN A 452 22.68 -8.36 38.80
C GLN A 452 21.66 -7.95 37.75
N ALA A 453 21.56 -8.73 36.66
CA ALA A 453 20.52 -8.55 35.65
C ALA A 453 19.12 -8.62 36.29
N GLY A 454 18.22 -7.74 35.86
CA GLY A 454 16.87 -7.55 36.38
C GLY A 454 16.76 -6.60 37.57
N GLU A 455 17.87 -6.17 38.17
CA GLU A 455 17.80 -5.25 39.31
C GLU A 455 17.64 -3.77 38.88
N ILE A 456 17.22 -2.95 39.84
CA ILE A 456 17.03 -1.51 39.66
C ILE A 456 18.31 -0.76 40.02
N VAL A 457 18.74 0.16 39.15
CA VAL A 457 19.85 1.09 39.40
C VAL A 457 19.32 2.52 39.52
N ARG A 458 19.70 3.23 40.58
CA ARG A 458 19.33 4.65 40.81
C ARG A 458 20.55 5.57 40.91
N GLY A 459 20.50 6.71 40.23
CA GLY A 459 21.43 7.82 40.41
C GLY A 459 21.09 8.61 41.68
N GLY A 460 22.05 8.72 42.58
CA GLY A 460 21.86 9.33 43.90
C GLY A 460 21.63 10.83 43.86
N THR A 461 22.23 11.53 42.87
CA THR A 461 22.11 12.99 42.74
C THR A 461 21.08 13.38 41.69
N SER A 462 21.11 12.71 40.53
CA SER A 462 20.17 12.98 39.43
C SER A 462 18.77 12.41 39.69
N GLY A 463 18.65 11.42 40.58
CA GLY A 463 17.44 10.62 40.73
C GLY A 463 17.13 9.72 39.53
N ALA A 464 18.04 9.65 38.52
CA ALA A 464 17.86 8.84 37.33
C ALA A 464 17.71 7.36 37.70
N TYR A 465 17.00 6.61 36.88
CA TYR A 465 16.62 5.24 37.15
C TYR A 465 16.76 4.40 35.88
N ALA A 466 17.24 3.17 35.99
CA ALA A 466 17.21 2.20 34.90
C ALA A 466 17.13 0.76 35.39
N VAL A 467 16.74 -0.15 34.50
CA VAL A 467 16.76 -1.60 34.74
C VAL A 467 18.08 -2.17 34.22
N MET A 468 18.77 -2.92 35.07
CA MET A 468 20.00 -3.60 34.71
C MET A 468 19.68 -4.78 33.78
N ASP A 469 20.04 -4.71 32.49
CA ASP A 469 19.92 -5.85 31.58
C ASP A 469 21.10 -6.81 31.74
N ALA A 470 22.31 -6.24 31.86
CA ALA A 470 23.55 -6.98 32.06
C ALA A 470 24.64 -6.05 32.64
N CYS A 471 25.61 -6.62 33.35
CA CYS A 471 26.76 -5.90 33.89
C CYS A 471 28.06 -6.65 33.56
N ILE A 472 29.07 -5.95 33.06
CA ILE A 472 30.42 -6.51 32.85
C ILE A 472 31.34 -5.88 33.90
N SER A 473 31.82 -6.71 34.84
CA SER A 473 32.72 -6.27 35.91
C SER A 473 34.16 -6.71 35.68
N SER A 474 35.12 -5.79 35.82
CA SER A 474 36.55 -6.11 35.95
C SER A 474 37.12 -5.48 37.23
N GLY A 475 36.51 -5.78 38.38
CA GLY A 475 36.92 -5.23 39.68
C GLY A 475 36.29 -3.86 39.97
N THR A 476 37.11 -2.88 40.36
CA THR A 476 36.71 -1.52 40.79
C THR A 476 36.16 -0.61 39.68
N PHE A 477 36.02 -1.11 38.44
CA PHE A 477 35.47 -0.41 37.30
C PHE A 477 34.61 -1.37 36.47
N GLY A 478 33.55 -0.88 35.84
CA GLY A 478 32.68 -1.72 35.01
C GLY A 478 31.72 -0.90 34.14
N GLN A 479 30.94 -1.61 33.32
CA GLN A 479 29.93 -1.04 32.45
C GLN A 479 28.58 -1.75 32.65
N MET A 480 27.52 -0.96 32.72
CA MET A 480 26.13 -1.40 32.84
C MET A 480 25.41 -1.24 31.51
N PHE A 481 24.65 -2.27 31.12
CA PHE A 481 23.66 -2.20 30.07
C PHE A 481 22.30 -1.99 30.72
N LEU A 482 21.65 -0.91 30.33
CA LEU A 482 20.52 -0.31 31.04
C LEU A 482 19.36 -0.12 30.05
N SER A 483 18.32 -0.91 30.19
CA SER A 483 17.04 -0.65 29.53
C SER A 483 16.14 0.22 30.42
N GLY A 484 15.06 0.74 29.84
CA GLY A 484 14.05 1.46 30.61
C GLY A 484 14.57 2.71 31.32
N VAL A 485 15.55 3.39 30.73
CA VAL A 485 16.24 4.51 31.37
C VAL A 485 15.31 5.72 31.51
N GLN A 486 15.18 6.25 32.73
CA GLN A 486 14.42 7.44 33.08
C GLN A 486 15.34 8.46 33.75
N GLY A 487 15.28 9.70 33.26
CA GLY A 487 16.23 10.75 33.65
C GLY A 487 17.61 10.56 33.02
N THR A 488 18.49 11.52 33.25
CA THR A 488 19.85 11.51 32.71
C THR A 488 20.81 11.25 33.85
N PHE A 489 21.46 10.07 33.83
CA PHE A 489 22.57 9.81 34.74
C PHE A 489 23.66 10.85 34.50
N VAL A 490 24.13 11.47 35.59
CA VAL A 490 25.16 12.49 35.56
C VAL A 490 26.50 11.90 35.96
N ASN A 491 27.57 12.45 35.40
CA ASN A 491 28.91 11.99 35.74
C ASN A 491 29.21 12.18 37.24
N ALA A 492 29.91 11.22 37.83
CA ALA A 492 30.37 11.19 39.22
C ALA A 492 29.27 11.08 40.30
N GLU A 493 28.03 10.75 39.95
CA GLU A 493 27.01 10.47 40.97
C GLU A 493 27.08 9.05 41.52
N ALA A 494 26.55 8.84 42.72
CA ALA A 494 26.39 7.49 43.27
C ALA A 494 25.35 6.69 42.46
N LEU A 495 25.65 5.43 42.16
CA LEU A 495 24.72 4.45 41.59
C LEU A 495 24.34 3.46 42.68
N ILE A 496 23.04 3.33 42.95
CA ILE A 496 22.51 2.52 44.06
C ILE A 496 21.60 1.44 43.46
N GLY A 497 22.04 0.19 43.58
CA GLY A 497 21.31 -1.02 43.19
C GLY A 497 20.28 -1.42 44.23
N SER A 498 19.10 -1.88 43.80
CA SER A 498 18.03 -2.34 44.70
C SER A 498 18.41 -3.55 45.54
N LEU A 499 19.40 -4.35 45.11
CA LEU A 499 19.91 -5.49 45.87
C LEU A 499 21.10 -5.13 46.78
N GLY A 500 21.37 -3.82 46.95
CA GLY A 500 22.40 -3.31 47.86
C GLY A 500 23.78 -3.09 47.21
N ALA A 501 23.93 -3.34 45.92
CA ALA A 501 25.14 -2.98 45.16
C ALA A 501 25.27 -1.45 45.06
N THR A 502 26.49 -0.93 45.16
CA THR A 502 26.75 0.52 45.01
C THR A 502 27.97 0.77 44.14
N ALA A 503 27.90 1.80 43.32
CA ALA A 503 28.98 2.27 42.46
C ALA A 503 28.91 3.80 42.30
N VAL A 504 29.76 4.36 41.45
CA VAL A 504 29.74 5.78 41.07
C VAL A 504 29.77 5.87 39.55
N ALA A 505 28.83 6.61 38.94
CA ALA A 505 28.76 6.82 37.51
C ALA A 505 30.06 7.47 36.99
N ASN A 506 30.59 6.95 35.89
CA ASN A 506 31.82 7.42 35.26
C ASN A 506 31.53 7.86 33.82
N GLY A 507 30.92 9.03 33.69
CA GLY A 507 30.36 9.56 32.46
C GLY A 507 28.84 9.73 32.56
N THR A 508 28.20 10.04 31.43
CA THR A 508 26.74 10.11 31.32
C THR A 508 26.22 8.86 30.61
N LEU A 509 24.93 8.55 30.80
CA LEU A 509 24.29 7.46 30.08
C LEU A 509 24.33 7.75 28.58
N THR A 510 24.94 6.84 27.83
CA THR A 510 24.92 6.89 26.38
C THR A 510 23.73 6.07 25.89
N GLN A 511 22.79 6.70 25.18
CA GLN A 511 21.63 5.97 24.67
C GLN A 511 22.09 4.87 23.71
N VAL A 512 21.57 3.68 24.00
CA VAL A 512 21.38 2.60 23.06
C VAL A 512 19.84 2.32 23.27
N ALA A 513 18.99 2.27 22.25
CA ALA A 513 17.51 2.37 22.23
C ALA A 513 16.54 1.18 22.55
N GLY A 514 15.99 0.89 23.76
CA GLY A 514 15.18 -0.35 24.08
C GLY A 514 14.06 -0.83 23.12
N ALA A 515 13.55 -2.08 23.25
CA ALA A 515 12.36 -2.68 22.55
C ALA A 515 11.43 -1.64 21.86
N GLN A 516 11.51 -1.47 20.54
CA GLN A 516 10.66 -0.59 19.73
C GLN A 516 9.29 -1.24 19.61
N LYS A 517 8.48 -1.01 20.65
CA LYS A 517 7.06 -1.38 20.66
C LYS A 517 6.25 -0.42 19.78
N ASN A 518 5.00 -0.78 19.52
CA ASN A 518 4.17 -0.08 18.53
C ASN A 518 4.88 0.06 17.18
N ASN A 519 5.49 -1.03 16.74
CA ASN A 519 6.26 -1.06 15.51
C ASN A 519 5.68 -2.06 14.52
N ALA A 520 5.93 -1.79 13.25
CA ALA A 520 5.64 -2.64 12.12
C ALA A 520 6.70 -2.34 11.06
N LEU A 521 7.22 -3.36 10.41
CA LEU A 521 8.22 -3.18 9.37
C LEU A 521 7.55 -3.10 7.99
N SER A 522 8.10 -2.25 7.12
CA SER A 522 7.76 -2.20 5.69
C SER A 522 8.06 -3.51 4.97
N SER A 523 7.65 -3.60 3.70
CA SER A 523 7.97 -4.74 2.85
C SER A 523 9.48 -4.85 2.61
N PRO A 524 10.08 -6.04 2.74
CA PRO A 524 11.50 -6.24 2.49
C PRO A 524 11.83 -6.09 0.99
N VAL A 525 13.02 -5.56 0.70
CA VAL A 525 13.64 -5.62 -0.63
C VAL A 525 15.07 -6.14 -0.48
N THR A 526 15.54 -6.97 -1.41
CA THR A 526 16.91 -7.49 -1.36
C THR A 526 17.89 -6.65 -2.15
N GLY A 527 19.17 -6.71 -1.75
CA GLY A 527 20.30 -6.16 -2.46
C GLY A 527 21.30 -7.24 -2.84
N ASN A 528 21.82 -7.13 -4.06
CA ASN A 528 22.93 -7.92 -4.57
C ASN A 528 24.08 -6.97 -4.93
N PHE A 529 25.19 -7.08 -4.20
CA PHE A 529 26.43 -6.35 -4.45
C PHE A 529 27.36 -7.13 -5.38
N ASN A 530 27.23 -8.46 -5.43
CA ASN A 530 27.95 -9.29 -6.38
C ASN A 530 27.02 -9.87 -7.45
N ALA A 531 26.90 -9.15 -8.55
CA ALA A 531 26.04 -9.53 -9.66
C ALA A 531 26.33 -10.92 -10.27
N SER A 532 27.54 -11.46 -10.06
CA SER A 532 28.06 -12.63 -10.77
C SER A 532 27.72 -13.97 -10.13
N ASP A 533 27.33 -13.99 -8.85
CA ASP A 533 27.03 -15.23 -8.12
C ASP A 533 25.53 -15.60 -8.13
N HIS A 534 24.70 -14.69 -8.65
CA HIS A 534 23.26 -14.84 -8.74
C HIS A 534 22.58 -15.13 -7.39
N VAL A 535 23.12 -14.59 -6.29
CA VAL A 535 22.49 -14.66 -4.97
C VAL A 535 22.30 -13.26 -4.39
N GLU A 536 21.26 -13.07 -3.61
CA GLU A 536 21.06 -11.84 -2.85
C GLU A 536 21.93 -11.86 -1.58
N ASP A 537 22.47 -10.69 -1.24
CA ASP A 537 23.47 -10.51 -0.17
C ASP A 537 22.85 -9.93 1.12
N CYS A 538 21.88 -9.03 0.96
CA CYS A 538 21.24 -8.35 2.08
C CYS A 538 19.75 -8.09 1.84
N ILE A 539 19.04 -7.73 2.91
CA ILE A 539 17.65 -7.26 2.90
C ILE A 539 17.61 -5.85 3.48
N TYR A 540 16.94 -4.92 2.81
CA TYR A 540 16.56 -3.63 3.36
C TYR A 540 15.11 -3.65 3.82
N VAL A 541 14.87 -3.07 4.99
CA VAL A 541 13.54 -2.96 5.57
C VAL A 541 13.46 -1.75 6.51
N GLY A 542 12.45 -0.91 6.29
CA GLY A 542 12.16 0.25 7.14
C GLY A 542 11.19 -0.08 8.29
N ASP A 543 11.21 0.74 9.34
CA ASP A 543 10.30 0.64 10.51
C ASP A 543 9.41 1.89 10.65
N LEU A 544 8.48 1.89 11.63
CA LEU A 544 7.62 3.04 11.91
C LEU A 544 8.36 4.24 12.55
N TYR A 545 9.57 4.03 13.04
CA TYR A 545 10.40 5.07 13.64
C TYR A 545 11.39 5.69 12.64
N GLY A 546 11.22 5.42 11.34
CA GLY A 546 12.03 6.00 10.29
C GLY A 546 13.46 5.48 10.21
N THR A 547 13.72 4.30 10.77
CA THR A 547 14.98 3.57 10.62
C THR A 547 14.90 2.72 9.36
N MET A 548 15.89 2.84 8.47
CA MET A 548 16.10 1.88 7.39
C MET A 548 17.16 0.88 7.81
N TYR A 549 16.75 -0.35 8.09
CA TYR A 549 17.63 -1.45 8.43
C TYR A 549 18.21 -2.11 7.19
N ARG A 550 19.40 -2.68 7.36
CA ARG A 550 20.03 -3.63 6.45
C ARG A 550 20.29 -4.92 7.21
N VAL A 551 19.89 -6.05 6.67
CA VAL A 551 20.13 -7.38 7.23
C VAL A 551 21.02 -8.16 6.29
N ASP A 552 22.19 -8.59 6.77
CA ASP A 552 23.17 -9.37 6.03
C ASP A 552 23.15 -10.84 6.47
N SER A 553 23.91 -11.70 5.77
CA SER A 553 23.97 -13.15 6.05
C SER A 553 22.60 -13.82 5.96
N ILE A 554 21.88 -13.51 4.88
CA ILE A 554 20.49 -13.91 4.65
C ILE A 554 20.35 -15.32 4.05
N GLY A 555 21.46 -16.02 3.83
CA GLY A 555 21.51 -17.35 3.22
C GLY A 555 20.97 -18.48 4.09
N LYS A 556 20.68 -19.62 3.46
CA LYS A 556 20.19 -20.81 4.16
C LYS A 556 21.22 -21.31 5.18
N GLY A 557 20.79 -21.47 6.42
CA GLY A 557 21.61 -21.92 7.54
C GLY A 557 22.60 -20.87 8.07
N GLN A 558 22.56 -19.64 7.56
CA GLN A 558 23.36 -18.53 8.10
C GLN A 558 22.66 -17.87 9.30
N THR A 559 23.44 -17.15 10.10
CA THR A 559 22.93 -16.30 11.19
C THR A 559 22.84 -14.86 10.71
N PRO A 560 21.62 -14.31 10.54
CA PRO A 560 21.45 -12.95 10.05
C PRO A 560 22.02 -11.92 11.01
N SER A 561 22.55 -10.83 10.45
CA SER A 561 23.05 -9.68 11.22
C SER A 561 22.36 -8.41 10.77
N ALA A 562 21.77 -7.67 11.71
CA ALA A 562 21.05 -6.42 11.43
C ALA A 562 21.93 -5.19 11.71
N SER A 563 22.05 -4.32 10.72
CA SER A 563 22.67 -3.00 10.78
C SER A 563 21.67 -1.92 10.35
N LYS A 564 22.07 -0.65 10.40
CA LYS A 564 21.22 0.49 10.02
C LYS A 564 21.88 1.24 8.87
N LEU A 565 21.18 1.36 7.75
CA LEU A 565 21.60 2.22 6.64
C LEU A 565 21.31 3.68 6.99
N PHE A 566 20.17 3.95 7.61
CA PHE A 566 19.73 5.29 7.99
C PHE A 566 18.95 5.28 9.31
N LYS A 567 19.12 6.34 10.09
CA LYS A 567 18.37 6.64 11.30
C LYS A 567 18.24 8.16 11.46
N PHE A 568 17.05 8.65 11.75
CA PHE A 568 16.88 10.07 12.08
C PHE A 568 17.65 10.47 13.35
N ASN A 569 18.23 11.68 13.32
CA ASN A 569 18.89 12.31 14.46
C ASN A 569 18.44 13.79 14.53
N PRO A 570 17.73 14.23 15.59
CA PRO A 570 17.26 13.43 16.73
C PRO A 570 16.35 12.29 16.29
N TYR A 571 16.36 11.21 17.07
CA TYR A 571 15.51 10.06 16.81
C TYR A 571 14.03 10.41 17.05
N PRO A 572 13.08 9.87 16.27
CA PRO A 572 11.67 10.17 16.48
C PRO A 572 11.21 9.71 17.85
N SER A 573 10.36 10.51 18.48
CA SER A 573 9.79 10.20 19.80
C SER A 573 8.66 9.19 19.72
N GLY A 574 8.07 8.99 18.54
CA GLY A 574 7.02 8.00 18.29
C GLY A 574 6.98 7.46 16.85
N PRO A 575 6.21 6.36 16.64
CA PRO A 575 6.09 5.64 15.36
C PRO A 575 5.26 6.38 14.30
N ASP A 576 4.74 7.56 14.64
CA ASP A 576 3.85 8.32 13.76
C ASP A 576 4.59 9.49 13.09
N GLU A 577 5.79 9.83 13.54
CA GLU A 577 6.48 11.02 13.04
C GLU A 577 6.99 10.83 11.62
N ARG A 578 7.74 9.76 11.36
CA ARG A 578 8.41 9.50 10.07
C ARG A 578 8.41 8.02 9.69
N PRO A 579 7.25 7.35 9.71
CA PRO A 579 7.18 5.91 9.45
C PRO A 579 7.64 5.58 8.04
N ILE A 580 8.29 4.42 7.85
CA ILE A 580 8.59 3.89 6.51
C ILE A 580 7.65 2.71 6.26
N ARG A 581 6.78 2.84 5.26
CA ARG A 581 5.75 1.83 4.94
C ARG A 581 5.83 1.29 3.54
N GLY A 582 6.08 2.15 2.57
CA GLY A 582 6.32 1.73 1.19
C GLY A 582 7.52 0.80 1.10
N LYS A 583 7.43 -0.22 0.24
CA LYS A 583 8.56 -1.07 -0.13
C LYS A 583 9.65 -0.20 -0.74
N ALA A 584 10.90 -0.37 -0.29
CA ALA A 584 12.02 0.32 -0.92
C ALA A 584 12.29 -0.25 -2.34
N SER A 585 12.91 0.56 -3.19
CA SER A 585 13.47 0.13 -4.48
C SER A 585 14.99 0.29 -4.46
N ILE A 586 15.69 -0.51 -5.25
CA ILE A 586 17.14 -0.41 -5.40
C ILE A 586 17.53 -0.03 -6.83
N ALA A 587 18.78 0.37 -7.05
CA ALA A 587 19.41 0.45 -8.36
C ALA A 587 20.93 0.32 -8.24
N TYR A 588 21.61 -0.15 -9.28
CA TYR A 588 23.07 -0.23 -9.24
C TYR A 588 23.71 1.15 -9.41
N ASN A 589 24.74 1.43 -8.61
CA ASN A 589 25.56 2.61 -8.79
C ASN A 589 26.52 2.41 -9.97
N GLU A 590 26.25 3.06 -11.11
CA GLU A 590 27.14 2.97 -12.27
C GLU A 590 28.58 3.39 -11.92
N GLY A 591 29.54 2.56 -12.28
CA GLY A 591 30.98 2.82 -12.06
C GLY A 591 31.53 2.33 -10.71
N SER A 592 30.71 1.73 -9.84
CA SER A 592 31.19 1.06 -8.62
C SER A 592 30.34 -0.15 -8.23
N SER A 593 30.82 -1.02 -7.34
CA SER A 593 30.07 -2.16 -6.79
C SER A 593 29.07 -1.78 -5.69
N GLY A 594 28.38 -0.66 -5.85
CA GLY A 594 27.48 -0.07 -4.84
C GLY A 594 26.03 -0.10 -5.29
N LEU A 595 25.12 0.06 -4.33
CA LEU A 595 23.68 0.15 -4.57
C LEU A 595 23.18 1.53 -4.18
N TRP A 596 22.13 1.96 -4.86
CA TRP A 596 21.25 3.02 -4.39
C TRP A 596 19.99 2.39 -3.79
N VAL A 597 19.50 2.96 -2.71
CA VAL A 597 18.27 2.56 -2.00
C VAL A 597 17.33 3.76 -1.95
N TYR A 598 16.14 3.58 -2.52
CA TYR A 598 15.09 4.60 -2.63
C TYR A 598 13.85 4.21 -1.83
N TYR A 599 13.38 5.12 -1.00
CA TYR A 599 12.18 4.94 -0.22
C TYR A 599 11.66 6.30 0.24
N GLY A 600 10.39 6.34 0.62
CA GLY A 600 9.81 7.52 1.24
C GLY A 600 9.23 7.23 2.61
N THR A 601 8.94 8.31 3.33
CA THR A 601 8.30 8.24 4.64
C THR A 601 6.85 8.68 4.59
N GLY A 602 6.08 8.10 5.51
CA GLY A 602 4.68 8.30 5.75
C GLY A 602 3.89 6.99 5.69
N ARG A 603 2.65 7.10 6.15
CA ARG A 603 1.64 6.04 6.14
C ARG A 603 0.26 6.68 6.01
N TYR A 604 -0.75 5.92 5.59
CA TYR A 604 -2.13 6.41 5.51
C TYR A 604 -3.12 5.26 5.74
N GLU A 605 -3.25 4.85 6.99
CA GLU A 605 -4.04 3.66 7.37
C GLU A 605 -5.00 3.92 8.51
N THR A 606 -4.70 4.90 9.35
CA THR A 606 -5.52 5.29 10.48
C THR A 606 -6.10 6.68 10.28
N ALA A 607 -7.18 7.00 11.00
CA ALA A 607 -7.73 8.35 11.01
C ALA A 607 -6.71 9.41 11.49
N ALA A 608 -5.79 9.03 12.39
CA ALA A 608 -4.74 9.91 12.88
C ALA A 608 -3.77 10.32 11.76
N ASP A 609 -3.56 9.46 10.77
CA ASP A 609 -2.68 9.76 9.65
C ASP A 609 -3.20 10.91 8.80
N LYS A 610 -4.53 11.08 8.71
CA LYS A 610 -5.18 12.16 7.95
C LYS A 610 -4.92 13.56 8.49
N VAL A 611 -4.46 13.70 9.72
CA VAL A 611 -4.19 15.02 10.32
C VAL A 611 -2.74 15.17 10.74
N ASN A 612 -1.94 14.12 10.53
CA ASN A 612 -0.52 14.13 10.81
C ASN A 612 0.20 15.08 9.85
N ASN A 613 0.79 16.14 10.41
CA ASN A 613 1.50 17.20 9.70
C ASN A 613 3.02 17.10 9.84
N GLN A 614 3.53 15.97 10.35
CA GLN A 614 4.97 15.77 10.53
C GLN A 614 5.66 15.76 9.17
N GLN A 615 6.83 16.40 9.10
CA GLN A 615 7.61 16.52 7.87
C GLN A 615 8.02 15.12 7.36
N GLN A 616 7.58 14.77 6.16
CA GLN A 616 7.98 13.55 5.46
C GLN A 616 9.04 13.80 4.40
N TYR A 617 9.67 12.73 3.93
CA TYR A 617 10.82 12.77 3.04
C TYR A 617 10.74 11.68 1.98
N PHE A 618 11.43 11.91 0.87
CA PHE A 618 11.84 10.88 -0.08
C PHE A 618 13.36 10.81 -0.11
N PHE A 619 13.94 9.61 -0.06
CA PHE A 619 15.37 9.40 0.08
C PHE A 619 15.97 8.70 -1.14
N GLY A 620 17.21 9.09 -1.47
CA GLY A 620 18.12 8.31 -2.30
C GLY A 620 19.43 8.11 -1.54
N LEU A 621 19.69 6.90 -1.04
CA LEU A 621 20.87 6.59 -0.24
C LEU A 621 21.82 5.67 -0.99
N LYS A 622 23.13 5.89 -0.86
CA LYS A 622 24.14 4.95 -1.35
C LYS A 622 24.46 3.92 -0.28
N ASP A 623 24.64 2.67 -0.69
CA ASP A 623 25.20 1.62 0.13
C ASP A 623 26.29 0.83 -0.61
N ALA A 624 27.12 0.13 0.14
CA ALA A 624 28.24 -0.66 -0.35
C ALA A 624 28.21 -2.07 0.24
N ALA A 625 28.97 -3.00 -0.36
CA ALA A 625 29.01 -4.40 0.10
C ALA A 625 29.34 -4.55 1.59
N THR A 626 30.20 -3.68 2.13
CA THR A 626 30.46 -3.61 3.57
C THR A 626 29.41 -2.73 4.25
N PRO A 627 28.68 -3.24 5.27
CA PRO A 627 27.73 -2.44 6.03
C PRO A 627 28.38 -1.21 6.67
N ARG A 628 27.61 -0.12 6.75
CA ARG A 628 28.07 1.09 7.40
C ARG A 628 28.22 0.88 8.90
N ALA A 629 29.34 1.32 9.46
CA ALA A 629 29.53 1.38 10.91
C ALA A 629 28.62 2.43 11.56
N THR A 630 28.43 3.57 10.86
CA THR A 630 27.54 4.67 11.31
C THR A 630 26.42 4.87 10.30
N PRO A 631 25.13 4.78 10.72
CA PRO A 631 24.01 5.05 9.83
C PRO A 631 24.03 6.50 9.35
N TYR A 632 23.46 6.75 8.18
CA TYR A 632 23.17 8.12 7.75
C TYR A 632 22.12 8.76 8.68
N SER A 633 22.28 10.05 8.90
CA SER A 633 21.26 10.96 9.42
C SER A 633 20.91 12.01 8.36
N VAL A 634 19.83 12.78 8.56
CA VAL A 634 19.45 13.85 7.62
C VAL A 634 20.57 14.89 7.45
N ALA A 635 21.39 15.12 8.48
CA ALA A 635 22.50 16.07 8.42
C ALA A 635 23.63 15.63 7.47
N ASP A 636 23.72 14.32 7.19
CA ASP A 636 24.72 13.76 6.28
C ASP A 636 24.27 13.80 4.81
N LEU A 637 23.04 14.21 4.54
CA LEU A 637 22.40 14.13 3.23
C LEU A 637 22.29 15.51 2.58
N THR A 638 22.42 15.55 1.26
CA THR A 638 22.05 16.73 0.49
C THR A 638 20.53 16.94 0.56
N THR A 639 20.11 18.10 1.07
CA THR A 639 18.68 18.43 1.20
C THR A 639 18.14 19.02 -0.09
N LEU A 640 17.01 18.48 -0.55
CA LEU A 640 16.24 18.97 -1.69
C LEU A 640 14.82 19.30 -1.24
N GLU A 641 14.14 20.21 -1.93
CA GLU A 641 12.76 20.61 -1.61
C GLU A 641 11.87 20.50 -2.85
N ALA A 642 10.74 19.80 -2.72
CA ALA A 642 9.71 19.75 -3.76
C ALA A 642 8.74 20.94 -3.61
N ARG A 643 8.84 21.91 -4.53
CA ARG A 643 8.04 23.15 -4.54
C ARG A 643 6.94 23.12 -5.58
N PHE A 644 5.81 23.75 -5.29
CA PHE A 644 4.74 23.95 -6.26
C PHE A 644 5.05 25.19 -7.09
N THR A 645 4.86 25.06 -8.39
CA THR A 645 5.06 26.14 -9.36
C THR A 645 3.84 26.18 -10.26
N ALA A 646 3.13 27.31 -10.24
CA ALA A 646 2.08 27.60 -11.20
C ALA A 646 2.70 27.94 -12.56
N ALA A 647 2.18 27.35 -13.63
CA ALA A 647 2.66 27.56 -14.97
C ALA A 647 1.50 27.55 -15.98
N THR A 648 1.77 28.09 -17.17
CA THR A 648 0.90 27.92 -18.34
C THR A 648 1.71 27.21 -19.42
N ILE A 649 1.32 25.98 -19.75
CA ILE A 649 2.00 25.12 -20.73
C ILE A 649 0.98 24.72 -21.78
N GLY A 650 1.31 24.85 -23.07
CA GLY A 650 0.38 24.55 -24.16
C GLY A 650 -0.92 25.37 -24.11
N GLY A 651 -0.89 26.58 -23.52
CA GLY A 651 -2.08 27.41 -23.32
C GLY A 651 -2.97 27.01 -22.14
N LYS A 652 -2.57 26.00 -21.35
CA LYS A 652 -3.33 25.49 -20.20
C LYS A 652 -2.64 25.87 -18.89
N ALA A 653 -3.39 26.50 -17.99
CA ALA A 653 -2.93 26.73 -16.62
C ALA A 653 -2.82 25.40 -15.87
N MET A 654 -1.70 25.18 -15.20
CA MET A 654 -1.46 23.99 -14.39
C MET A 654 -0.49 24.28 -13.24
N THR A 655 -0.52 23.42 -12.24
CA THR A 655 0.45 23.43 -11.13
C THR A 655 1.33 22.21 -11.25
N VAL A 656 2.64 22.43 -11.31
CA VAL A 656 3.66 21.38 -11.38
C VAL A 656 4.56 21.41 -10.15
N ARG A 657 5.38 20.37 -9.98
CA ARG A 657 6.41 20.30 -8.94
C ARG A 657 7.77 20.62 -9.55
N THR A 658 8.52 21.50 -8.91
CA THR A 658 9.90 21.88 -9.27
C THR A 658 10.81 21.68 -8.07
N ILE A 659 12.11 21.45 -8.30
CA ILE A 659 13.06 21.28 -7.22
C ILE A 659 13.69 22.60 -6.78
N ASN A 660 13.92 22.75 -5.48
CA ASN A 660 14.86 23.73 -4.93
C ASN A 660 15.97 23.02 -4.16
N GLY A 661 17.22 23.39 -4.45
CA GLY A 661 18.42 22.70 -3.96
C GLY A 661 19.39 22.38 -5.09
N SER A 662 20.52 21.74 -4.78
CA SER A 662 21.53 21.31 -5.75
C SER A 662 22.26 20.07 -5.26
N ASN A 663 22.48 19.10 -6.15
CA ASN A 663 23.25 17.88 -5.87
C ASN A 663 24.02 17.38 -7.09
N THR A 664 24.90 18.23 -7.64
CA THR A 664 25.67 17.88 -8.86
C THR A 664 26.72 16.80 -8.64
N SER A 665 27.13 16.55 -7.40
CA SER A 665 28.12 15.52 -7.03
C SER A 665 27.53 14.13 -6.80
N ALA A 666 26.21 13.94 -7.01
CA ALA A 666 25.52 12.69 -6.74
C ALA A 666 25.74 12.17 -5.31
N ASN A 667 25.71 13.06 -4.32
CA ASN A 667 25.74 12.68 -2.91
C ASN A 667 24.42 12.01 -2.52
N PRO A 668 24.39 11.14 -1.50
CA PRO A 668 23.14 10.71 -0.88
C PRO A 668 22.27 11.91 -0.51
N TRP A 669 20.96 11.80 -0.73
CA TRP A 669 20.06 12.94 -0.70
C TRP A 669 18.73 12.61 -0.03
N ALA A 670 18.11 13.66 0.52
CA ALA A 670 16.79 13.63 1.11
C ALA A 670 15.97 14.80 0.56
N MET A 671 14.88 14.48 -0.13
CA MET A 671 13.91 15.43 -0.60
C MET A 671 12.82 15.62 0.46
N LYS A 672 12.68 16.84 0.97
CA LYS A 672 11.57 17.25 1.83
C LYS A 672 10.28 17.36 1.02
N LEU A 673 9.24 16.69 1.49
CA LEU A 673 7.89 16.75 0.93
C LEU A 673 7.11 17.93 1.52
N PHE A 674 6.01 18.31 0.87
CA PHE A 674 5.20 19.43 1.33
C PHE A 674 4.49 19.09 2.66
N ALA A 675 4.56 19.99 3.63
CA ALA A 675 3.92 19.88 4.93
C ALA A 675 3.23 21.19 5.34
N GLY A 676 2.82 22.01 4.36
CA GLY A 676 2.18 23.30 4.61
C GLY A 676 3.15 24.46 4.80
N GLN A 677 4.41 24.32 4.37
CA GLN A 677 5.43 25.36 4.53
C GLN A 677 5.04 26.62 3.74
N SER A 678 5.09 27.78 4.40
CA SER A 678 4.88 29.07 3.74
C SER A 678 5.94 29.31 2.66
N GLY A 679 5.51 29.80 1.50
CA GLY A 679 6.39 30.06 0.36
C GLY A 679 6.69 28.86 -0.55
N TRP A 680 6.15 27.67 -0.27
CA TRP A 680 6.30 26.49 -1.15
C TRP A 680 5.23 26.42 -2.25
N GLY A 681 4.28 27.36 -2.25
CA GLY A 681 3.25 27.53 -3.30
C GLY A 681 2.15 26.46 -3.32
N GLY A 682 2.09 25.61 -2.29
CA GLY A 682 1.16 24.47 -2.23
C GLY A 682 -0.23 24.80 -1.70
N PRO A 683 -1.16 23.83 -1.73
CA PRO A 683 -2.50 23.98 -1.18
C PRO A 683 -2.45 24.19 0.35
N ALA A 684 -3.54 24.71 0.91
CA ALA A 684 -3.67 24.79 2.37
C ALA A 684 -3.75 23.39 2.98
N THR A 685 -2.80 23.02 3.82
CA THR A 685 -2.78 21.70 4.48
C THR A 685 -3.72 21.69 5.67
N SER A 686 -4.92 21.14 5.48
CA SER A 686 -5.86 20.81 6.55
C SER A 686 -5.93 19.30 6.82
N GLY A 687 -5.52 18.47 5.84
CA GLY A 687 -5.41 17.01 5.89
C GLY A 687 -3.99 16.47 6.17
N GLY A 688 -3.14 17.23 6.84
CA GLY A 688 -1.77 16.76 7.14
C GLY A 688 -0.77 16.90 5.98
N SER A 689 0.40 16.30 6.15
CA SER A 689 1.54 16.46 5.24
C SER A 689 1.55 15.45 4.07
N GLU A 690 2.16 15.88 2.97
CA GLU A 690 2.49 15.06 1.80
C GLU A 690 3.39 13.89 2.23
N ARG A 691 3.14 12.70 1.68
CA ARG A 691 3.79 11.45 2.10
C ARG A 691 3.97 10.48 0.95
N VAL A 692 4.84 9.50 1.16
CA VAL A 692 5.10 8.40 0.22
C VAL A 692 5.01 7.08 0.98
N PHE A 693 4.08 6.22 0.57
CA PHE A 693 3.86 4.90 1.18
C PHE A 693 3.72 3.78 0.14
N THR A 694 3.98 4.07 -1.13
CA THR A 694 4.01 3.11 -2.25
C THR A 694 5.46 2.77 -2.64
N LYS A 695 5.65 1.66 -3.37
CA LYS A 695 6.97 1.27 -3.90
C LYS A 695 7.40 2.26 -5.01
N PRO A 696 8.60 2.86 -4.94
CA PRO A 696 9.17 3.60 -6.07
C PRO A 696 9.53 2.69 -7.24
N LEU A 697 9.53 3.22 -8.46
CA LEU A 697 10.02 2.56 -9.66
C LEU A 697 11.30 3.24 -10.13
N VAL A 698 12.40 2.51 -10.23
CA VAL A 698 13.64 3.04 -10.84
C VAL A 698 13.81 2.40 -12.21
N VAL A 699 14.02 3.20 -13.26
CA VAL A 699 14.20 2.73 -14.65
C VAL A 699 14.83 3.82 -15.53
N GLY A 700 15.73 3.45 -16.44
CA GLY A 700 16.33 4.39 -17.40
C GLY A 700 17.10 5.56 -16.78
N GLY A 701 17.50 5.46 -15.52
CA GLY A 701 18.19 6.51 -14.76
C GLY A 701 17.27 7.50 -14.07
N ILE A 702 15.99 7.20 -14.07
CA ILE A 702 14.96 7.98 -13.41
C ILE A 702 14.40 7.15 -12.25
N VAL A 703 14.19 7.79 -11.10
CA VAL A 703 13.34 7.26 -10.03
C VAL A 703 11.98 7.94 -10.10
N PHE A 704 10.95 7.13 -10.33
CA PHE A 704 9.54 7.49 -10.28
C PHE A 704 8.96 7.08 -8.93
N PHE A 705 8.11 7.94 -8.37
CA PHE A 705 7.38 7.62 -7.15
C PHE A 705 6.11 8.46 -7.08
N THR A 706 5.10 7.93 -6.39
CA THR A 706 3.85 8.66 -6.13
C THR A 706 3.88 9.25 -4.72
N THR A 707 3.38 10.47 -4.59
CA THR A 707 3.12 11.10 -3.30
C THR A 707 1.61 11.29 -3.13
N PHE A 708 1.17 11.37 -1.88
CA PHE A 708 -0.21 11.63 -1.52
C PHE A 708 -0.29 12.78 -0.52
N ILE A 709 -1.16 13.75 -0.76
CA ILE A 709 -1.47 14.86 0.14
C ILE A 709 -2.91 14.67 0.62
N PRO A 710 -3.15 14.30 1.89
CA PRO A 710 -4.52 14.11 2.33
C PRO A 710 -5.28 15.44 2.42
N ASP A 711 -6.60 15.37 2.23
CA ASP A 711 -7.46 16.56 2.22
C ASP A 711 -8.06 16.91 3.59
N SER A 712 -8.70 18.09 3.67
CA SER A 712 -9.33 18.63 4.88
C SER A 712 -10.43 17.75 5.45
N ASP A 713 -11.10 16.98 4.61
CA ASP A 713 -12.39 16.39 4.95
C ASP A 713 -12.15 15.06 5.65
N ILE A 714 -12.13 15.13 6.98
CA ILE A 714 -11.92 13.98 7.86
C ILE A 714 -12.91 12.83 7.61
N CYS A 715 -14.10 13.13 7.08
CA CYS A 715 -15.15 12.16 6.77
C CYS A 715 -14.91 11.44 5.44
N THR A 716 -14.08 12.02 4.56
CA THR A 716 -13.70 11.42 3.27
C THR A 716 -12.26 10.91 3.32
N GLY A 717 -11.98 9.69 2.87
CA GLY A 717 -10.61 9.12 2.80
C GLY A 717 -9.76 9.65 1.65
N SER A 718 -9.97 10.90 1.22
CA SER A 718 -9.48 11.41 -0.07
C SER A 718 -8.30 12.38 0.11
N GLY A 719 -7.74 12.80 -1.02
CA GLY A 719 -6.54 13.61 -1.10
C GLY A 719 -6.03 13.70 -2.53
N ASP A 720 -4.88 14.34 -2.72
CA ASP A 720 -4.28 14.60 -4.02
C ASP A 720 -3.04 13.72 -4.24
N THR A 721 -3.01 13.00 -5.36
CA THR A 721 -1.85 12.21 -5.78
C THR A 721 -1.04 12.96 -6.83
N TYR A 722 0.28 12.96 -6.63
CA TYR A 722 1.26 13.43 -7.60
C TYR A 722 2.22 12.29 -7.96
N VAL A 723 2.79 12.37 -9.16
CA VAL A 723 3.91 11.53 -9.57
C VAL A 723 5.14 12.39 -9.77
N PHE A 724 6.28 11.89 -9.32
CA PHE A 724 7.57 12.52 -9.49
C PHE A 724 8.47 11.69 -10.40
N ALA A 725 9.43 12.37 -11.03
CA ALA A 725 10.49 11.79 -11.84
C ALA A 725 11.79 12.56 -11.57
N LEU A 726 12.78 11.89 -10.95
CA LEU A 726 14.07 12.47 -10.59
C LEU A 726 15.21 11.66 -11.19
N ASP A 727 16.34 12.30 -11.50
CA ASP A 727 17.58 11.59 -11.78
C ASP A 727 17.97 10.75 -10.56
N TYR A 728 18.17 9.45 -10.77
CA TYR A 728 18.30 8.51 -9.66
C TYR A 728 19.55 8.79 -8.81
N LYS A 729 20.65 9.31 -9.38
CA LYS A 729 21.89 9.57 -8.65
C LYS A 729 21.85 10.86 -7.84
N THR A 730 21.19 11.88 -8.36
CA THR A 730 21.29 13.23 -7.81
C THR A 730 20.03 13.67 -7.09
N GLY A 731 18.88 13.07 -7.39
CA GLY A 731 17.57 13.57 -6.96
C GLY A 731 17.18 14.87 -7.65
N MET A 732 17.95 15.34 -8.64
CA MET A 732 17.69 16.55 -9.43
C MET A 732 16.79 16.22 -10.64
N PRO A 733 16.27 17.21 -11.39
CA PRO A 733 15.56 16.93 -12.63
C PRO A 733 16.46 16.18 -13.62
N PRO A 734 15.94 15.21 -14.39
CA PRO A 734 16.68 14.56 -15.47
C PRO A 734 17.19 15.55 -16.52
N THR A 735 18.07 15.09 -17.42
CA THR A 735 18.70 15.97 -18.43
C THR A 735 17.74 16.45 -19.52
N SER A 736 16.63 15.75 -19.71
CA SER A 736 15.59 16.06 -20.69
C SER A 736 14.22 15.95 -20.02
N PRO A 737 13.20 16.74 -20.45
CA PRO A 737 11.86 16.65 -19.91
C PRO A 737 11.35 15.21 -19.93
N VAL A 738 10.76 14.79 -18.81
CA VAL A 738 10.21 13.44 -18.64
C VAL A 738 8.75 13.38 -19.02
N PHE A 739 7.97 14.40 -18.67
CA PHE A 739 6.53 14.46 -18.92
C PHE A 739 6.26 15.33 -20.15
N ASP A 740 5.38 14.84 -21.02
CA ASP A 740 4.78 15.62 -22.12
C ASP A 740 3.63 16.45 -21.52
N LEU A 741 3.90 17.72 -21.25
CA LEU A 741 2.97 18.60 -20.52
C LEU A 741 2.09 19.42 -21.47
N ASN A 742 2.52 19.61 -22.72
CA ASN A 742 1.74 20.31 -23.73
C ASN A 742 0.87 19.37 -24.58
N GLY A 743 1.09 18.05 -24.49
CA GLY A 743 0.32 17.01 -25.17
C GLY A 743 0.64 16.85 -26.66
N ASP A 744 1.82 17.30 -27.11
CA ASP A 744 2.22 17.23 -28.53
C ASP A 744 2.99 15.95 -28.90
N GLY A 745 3.21 15.06 -27.93
CA GLY A 745 3.93 13.79 -28.08
C GLY A 745 5.45 13.94 -28.12
N LYS A 746 6.00 15.13 -27.81
CA LYS A 746 7.44 15.41 -27.78
C LYS A 746 7.84 15.90 -26.40
N PHE A 747 9.15 15.82 -26.13
CA PHE A 747 9.72 16.18 -24.83
C PHE A 747 10.79 17.26 -25.02
N THR A 748 10.37 18.52 -25.04
CA THR A 748 11.19 19.66 -25.45
C THR A 748 11.18 20.80 -24.43
N ASP A 749 11.87 21.90 -24.72
CA ASP A 749 11.80 23.09 -23.86
C ASP A 749 10.38 23.66 -23.71
N ALA A 750 9.43 23.27 -24.58
CA ALA A 750 8.02 23.58 -24.43
C ALA A 750 7.36 22.90 -23.21
N ASP A 751 7.97 21.86 -22.64
CA ASP A 751 7.54 21.17 -21.42
C ASP A 751 8.21 21.73 -20.15
N LYS A 752 9.04 22.77 -20.29
CA LYS A 752 9.67 23.45 -19.16
C LYS A 752 8.80 24.61 -18.66
N VAL A 753 9.02 25.00 -17.40
CA VAL A 753 8.32 26.12 -16.75
C VAL A 753 9.26 27.26 -16.44
N LEU A 754 8.81 28.49 -16.63
CA LEU A 754 9.60 29.68 -16.31
C LEU A 754 9.51 29.98 -14.80
N VAL A 755 10.63 29.89 -14.10
CA VAL A 755 10.75 30.24 -12.67
C VAL A 755 11.81 31.32 -12.55
N ASN A 756 11.43 32.50 -12.05
CA ASN A 756 12.33 33.65 -11.88
C ASN A 756 13.15 33.98 -13.15
N GLY A 757 12.51 33.89 -14.33
CA GLY A 757 13.15 34.18 -15.62
C GLY A 757 14.03 33.07 -16.20
N SER A 758 14.13 31.91 -15.54
CA SER A 758 14.86 30.74 -16.03
C SER A 758 13.92 29.59 -16.34
N LEU A 759 14.15 28.90 -17.47
CA LEU A 759 13.42 27.66 -17.78
C LEU A 759 13.91 26.54 -16.86
N VAL A 760 13.01 26.02 -16.04
CA VAL A 760 13.23 24.93 -15.09
C VAL A 760 12.40 23.73 -15.52
N MET A 761 12.97 22.54 -15.37
CA MET A 761 12.28 21.29 -15.67
C MET A 761 11.37 20.88 -14.51
N PRO A 762 10.08 20.63 -14.77
CA PRO A 762 9.19 20.01 -13.80
C PRO A 762 9.69 18.61 -13.41
N ILE A 763 9.64 18.32 -12.11
CA ILE A 763 10.00 17.03 -11.52
C ILE A 763 8.79 16.22 -11.07
N GLY A 764 7.58 16.79 -11.15
CA GLY A 764 6.38 16.07 -10.81
C GLY A 764 5.11 16.76 -11.27
N VAL A 765 4.07 15.97 -11.45
CA VAL A 765 2.77 16.37 -12.02
C VAL A 765 1.64 15.81 -11.19
N TYR A 766 0.52 16.53 -11.22
CA TYR A 766 -0.72 16.07 -10.60
C TYR A 766 -1.34 14.94 -11.41
N VAL A 767 -1.71 13.85 -10.72
CA VAL A 767 -2.27 12.65 -11.33
C VAL A 767 -3.79 12.67 -11.14
N GLY A 768 -4.27 12.74 -9.90
CA GLY A 768 -5.70 12.75 -9.60
C GLY A 768 -5.98 12.67 -8.10
N ARG A 769 -7.27 12.62 -7.72
CA ARG A 769 -7.69 12.47 -6.32
C ARG A 769 -7.77 11.02 -5.88
N GLY A 770 -7.52 10.79 -4.60
CA GLY A 770 -7.46 9.48 -3.97
C GLY A 770 -6.03 8.98 -3.79
N GLN A 771 -5.87 7.85 -3.09
CA GLN A 771 -4.56 7.23 -2.89
C GLN A 771 -4.07 6.64 -4.21
N GLY A 772 -2.94 7.15 -4.70
CA GLY A 772 -2.31 6.66 -5.92
C GLY A 772 -1.63 5.30 -5.74
N SER A 773 -1.64 4.48 -6.77
CA SER A 773 -0.87 3.24 -6.79
C SER A 773 0.65 3.48 -6.86
N ALA A 774 1.42 2.41 -6.70
CA ALA A 774 2.80 2.41 -7.17
C ALA A 774 2.84 2.65 -8.69
N PRO A 775 3.83 3.40 -9.21
CA PRO A 775 4.01 3.61 -10.64
C PRO A 775 4.41 2.31 -11.34
N VAL A 776 3.76 2.01 -12.46
CA VAL A 776 4.08 0.85 -13.32
C VAL A 776 4.41 1.34 -14.71
N LEU A 777 5.63 1.05 -15.20
CA LEU A 777 6.04 1.40 -16.55
C LEU A 777 5.82 0.22 -17.50
N PHE A 778 5.18 0.50 -18.62
CA PHE A 778 5.12 -0.41 -19.75
C PHE A 778 5.47 0.33 -21.03
N LYS A 779 6.58 -0.09 -21.64
CA LYS A 779 7.24 0.61 -22.75
C LYS A 779 7.57 2.06 -22.35
N ASP A 780 6.94 3.03 -23.00
CA ASP A 780 7.08 4.47 -22.80
C ASP A 780 5.88 5.08 -22.05
N THR A 781 4.99 4.25 -21.51
CA THR A 781 3.79 4.70 -20.80
C THR A 781 3.86 4.33 -19.33
N LEU A 782 3.76 5.34 -18.46
CA LEU A 782 3.70 5.21 -17.02
C LEU A 782 2.25 5.15 -16.56
N PHE A 783 1.87 4.07 -15.88
CA PHE A 783 0.53 3.84 -15.35
C PHE A 783 0.47 4.09 -13.85
N ILE A 784 -0.54 4.85 -13.44
CA ILE A 784 -0.87 5.13 -12.05
C ILE A 784 -2.38 5.10 -11.91
N THR A 785 -2.89 4.30 -10.99
CA THR A 785 -4.32 4.29 -10.68
C THR A 785 -4.60 5.20 -9.49
N THR A 786 -5.78 5.82 -9.49
CA THR A 786 -6.32 6.66 -8.43
C THR A 786 -7.76 6.27 -8.13
N SER A 787 -8.22 6.49 -6.89
CA SER A 787 -9.53 6.00 -6.45
C SER A 787 -10.72 6.81 -6.96
N THR A 788 -10.49 7.93 -7.66
CA THR A 788 -11.57 8.77 -8.22
C THR A 788 -11.33 9.13 -9.69
N PRO A 789 -12.40 9.45 -10.44
CA PRO A 789 -12.31 9.88 -11.83
C PRO A 789 -11.42 11.10 -12.03
N GLN A 790 -10.75 11.13 -13.18
CA GLN A 790 -9.89 12.22 -13.61
C GLN A 790 -10.68 13.25 -14.43
N THR A 791 -10.67 14.53 -14.04
CA THR A 791 -11.02 15.65 -14.94
C THR A 791 -9.84 16.61 -15.06
N GLY A 792 -9.24 16.70 -16.25
CA GLY A 792 -8.32 17.78 -16.60
C GLY A 792 -6.84 17.63 -16.22
N SER A 793 -6.36 16.51 -15.67
CA SER A 793 -4.91 16.26 -15.49
C SER A 793 -4.21 15.71 -16.74
N VAL A 794 -2.87 15.66 -16.69
CA VAL A 794 -2.01 15.11 -17.76
C VAL A 794 -2.30 13.60 -17.87
N GLY A 795 -2.52 13.10 -19.10
CA GLY A 795 -2.89 11.70 -19.34
C GLY A 795 -4.39 11.36 -19.21
N SER A 796 -5.29 12.34 -19.41
CA SER A 796 -6.75 12.19 -19.20
C SER A 796 -7.55 11.52 -20.34
N GLY A 797 -8.59 10.79 -19.94
CA GLY A 797 -9.59 10.16 -20.82
C GLY A 797 -9.37 8.67 -21.10
N ASN A 798 -8.58 7.99 -20.27
CA ASN A 798 -8.54 6.52 -20.21
C ASN A 798 -9.72 5.99 -19.36
N VAL A 799 -9.73 4.69 -19.05
CA VAL A 799 -10.65 4.14 -18.03
C VAL A 799 -10.58 4.98 -16.75
N THR A 800 -11.75 5.20 -16.13
CA THR A 800 -11.89 5.97 -14.89
C THR A 800 -10.88 5.52 -13.83
N GLY A 801 -10.11 6.48 -13.29
CA GLY A 801 -9.08 6.22 -12.28
C GLY A 801 -7.74 5.75 -12.85
N LEU A 802 -7.63 5.37 -14.13
CA LEU A 802 -6.35 5.05 -14.77
C LEU A 802 -5.71 6.29 -15.39
N ASN A 803 -4.51 6.63 -14.92
CA ASN A 803 -3.68 7.68 -15.50
C ASN A 803 -2.55 7.03 -16.27
N ALA A 804 -2.53 7.22 -17.59
CA ALA A 804 -1.49 6.74 -18.48
C ALA A 804 -0.72 7.93 -19.03
N LEU A 805 0.52 8.10 -18.59
CA LEU A 805 1.39 9.22 -18.97
C LEU A 805 2.46 8.74 -19.93
N LEU A 806 2.54 9.37 -21.11
CA LEU A 806 3.69 9.19 -21.98
C LEU A 806 4.92 9.81 -21.31
N VAL A 807 5.99 9.04 -21.18
CA VAL A 807 7.20 9.47 -20.47
C VAL A 807 8.46 9.26 -21.30
N ASN A 808 9.37 10.23 -21.22
CA ASN A 808 10.67 10.15 -21.85
C ASN A 808 11.63 9.34 -20.97
N ILE A 809 11.87 8.09 -21.37
CA ILE A 809 12.86 7.23 -20.73
C ILE A 809 14.15 7.26 -21.55
N PRO A 810 15.27 7.79 -21.02
CA PRO A 810 16.54 7.75 -21.71
C PRO A 810 16.91 6.31 -22.09
N GLN A 811 17.55 6.12 -23.26
CA GLN A 811 18.15 4.84 -23.64
C GLN A 811 19.44 4.53 -22.84
N LYS A 812 19.37 4.65 -21.52
CA LYS A 812 20.43 4.24 -20.61
C LYS A 812 20.13 2.84 -20.10
N LYS A 813 21.07 1.91 -20.33
CA LYS A 813 21.03 0.58 -19.74
C LYS A 813 21.48 0.69 -18.28
N ILE A 814 20.55 0.99 -17.41
CA ILE A 814 20.78 0.90 -15.97
C ILE A 814 20.24 -0.44 -15.51
N ARG A 815 21.04 -1.15 -14.73
CA ARG A 815 20.57 -2.34 -14.03
C ARG A 815 19.75 -1.86 -12.85
N VAL A 816 18.45 -2.09 -12.89
CA VAL A 816 17.49 -1.44 -11.99
C VAL A 816 16.92 -2.33 -10.91
N GLU A 817 17.12 -3.65 -11.00
CA GLU A 817 16.81 -4.58 -9.91
C GLU A 817 17.83 -5.73 -9.91
N SER A 818 17.64 -6.69 -9.00
CA SER A 818 18.40 -7.95 -8.83
C SER A 818 18.95 -8.55 -10.15
N TRP A 819 19.97 -9.40 -10.06
CA TRP A 819 20.56 -10.17 -11.17
C TRP A 819 19.56 -10.88 -12.10
N LYS A 820 18.29 -11.01 -11.66
CA LYS A 820 17.17 -11.56 -12.41
C LYS A 820 16.73 -10.73 -13.63
N HIS A 821 16.91 -9.41 -13.63
CA HIS A 821 16.29 -8.49 -14.61
C HIS A 821 17.27 -7.91 -15.65
N ASN A 822 18.21 -8.73 -16.13
CA ASN A 822 19.24 -8.33 -17.12
C ASN A 822 18.68 -7.91 -18.49
#